data_AF-A0A849WMP7-F1
#
_entry.id   AF-A0A849WMP7-F1
#
_cell.length_a   1.000
_cell.length_b   1.000
_cell.length_c   1.000
_cell.angle_alpha   90.00
_cell.angle_beta   90.00
_cell.angle_gamma   90.00
#
_symmetry.space_group_name_H-M   'P 1'
#
loop_
_entity.id
_entity.type
_entity.pdbx_description
1 polymer ?
#
loop_
_entity_poly.entity_id
_entity_poly.type
_entity_poly.pdbx_seq_one_letter_code
_entity_poly.pdbx_strand_id
1 'polypeptide(L)'
;MLHFKLGLLSILVLVSTRTMADISDSIRNDKAVVIYEFNEASGDSFIDSSNPKYGASLNLTNYTPGNVSRGVDSNGDKYISVDVKSVIRSNSAAAKIYNECKKDTSNGLTVELVVENNESVQLRSGMYPDKVEQPLRILSYSRDFTNRTIKVNGTNTNQVNVNFAIGQFYDMGNLYLGAVTTGSNNNLFTDPLKSSTNGLLLKGVSRPASSYKQTVVLSVSKSGIARLFLSDRNGNIYQASETSQGFGGQASAFTSRWASDAYLNLANDFIADSQISTTLNRNDQFANGTCVDACADNPNRFWKGKIYRVAVYCQALAKADVFGNAYAVNRNEVIPLSQVKVNDQLLKASEIYNRLTGVKTPIYNPILQQIAAKLDSQDPIGAAALLTEHPLFYNITVKNFAAKMSNRDETINVPLNDFTATIVGATRDNLNSKTLLYENYYYQADPSKAAVPSDDVDDLLKSNNHYEALDRGDFDLKAVLVKKTPQLVFDGTSAVSNPTPAGLLTTRQWAAAHFLAGTNRRAVEFTLREFTCTPIENAADSSGPEDVIGRDIDRNPGGSMSKFTTSCRACHTVLDGFRPAYAFMTFSNNFLKHSLIVPNSTANNLNEDNSTSMGVHVDAPKVARKFNRNETTFPGGKVVRDDSWVNNANSGTNKANFGWTHTSGKGITEFGRTIAESKAFPKCMAKRVFFTVCKREANAKDDAFLTKVSEEFSSPERNYNLKYLFQRIVTNDSCLGGG
;
A
#
# COMPACT_ATOMS: atom_id res chain seq x y z
N MET A 1 68.72 2.12 -1.85
CA MET A 1 67.37 2.52 -1.40
C MET A 1 66.70 3.23 -2.57
N LEU A 2 65.64 2.62 -3.11
CA LEU A 2 65.05 2.89 -4.41
C LEU A 2 63.73 3.69 -4.27
N HIS A 3 63.61 4.75 -5.10
CA HIS A 3 62.47 5.14 -5.94
C HIS A 3 61.01 5.25 -5.40
N PHE A 4 60.53 6.51 -5.44
CA PHE A 4 59.27 7.03 -6.03
C PHE A 4 58.01 6.14 -6.15
N LYS A 5 56.87 6.63 -5.63
CA LYS A 5 55.74 7.16 -6.44
C LYS A 5 54.59 7.70 -5.56
N LEU A 6 54.21 8.95 -5.83
CA LEU A 6 52.91 9.55 -5.50
C LEU A 6 51.80 8.78 -6.23
N GLY A 7 50.75 8.37 -5.52
CA GLY A 7 49.55 7.74 -6.06
C GLY A 7 48.30 8.43 -5.53
N LEU A 8 47.48 8.89 -6.47
CA LEU A 8 46.21 9.61 -6.30
C LEU A 8 45.32 9.06 -5.17
N LEU A 9 44.94 9.95 -4.26
CA LEU A 9 43.80 9.73 -3.38
C LEU A 9 42.53 10.02 -4.19
N SER A 10 41.96 8.99 -4.82
CA SER A 10 40.62 9.05 -5.40
C SER A 10 39.63 9.31 -4.26
N ILE A 11 39.17 10.55 -4.16
CA ILE A 11 37.97 10.89 -3.41
C ILE A 11 36.82 10.16 -4.11
N LEU A 12 36.51 8.97 -3.61
CA LEU A 12 35.27 8.28 -3.95
C LEU A 12 34.16 9.10 -3.28
N VAL A 13 33.66 10.10 -4.00
CA VAL A 13 32.36 10.69 -3.70
C VAL A 13 31.38 9.53 -3.86
N LEU A 14 31.02 8.90 -2.74
CA LEU A 14 29.81 8.11 -2.63
C LEU A 14 28.65 9.09 -2.86
N VAL A 15 28.40 9.40 -4.12
CA VAL A 15 27.09 9.85 -4.55
C VAL A 15 26.21 8.66 -4.23
N SER A 16 25.51 8.74 -3.09
CA SER A 16 24.30 7.97 -2.86
C SER A 16 23.35 8.39 -3.97
N THR A 17 23.48 7.79 -5.15
CA THR A 17 22.47 7.84 -6.19
C THR A 17 21.29 7.09 -5.60
N ARG A 18 20.42 7.83 -4.90
CA ARG A 18 19.04 7.37 -4.72
C ARG A 18 18.54 7.17 -6.15
N THR A 19 18.44 5.93 -6.60
CA THR A 19 17.82 5.60 -7.88
C THR A 19 16.34 5.83 -7.70
N MET A 20 15.96 7.09 -7.77
CA MET A 20 14.58 7.50 -7.75
C MET A 20 13.87 6.86 -8.94
N ALA A 21 12.67 6.35 -8.69
CA ALA A 21 11.85 5.80 -9.75
C ALA A 21 11.38 6.94 -10.65
N ASP A 22 11.83 6.92 -11.90
CA ASP A 22 11.47 7.88 -12.94
C ASP A 22 11.51 7.21 -14.32
N ILE A 23 10.72 7.73 -15.25
CA ILE A 23 10.88 7.42 -16.67
C ILE A 23 12.21 8.03 -17.10
N SER A 24 13.19 7.23 -17.51
CA SER A 24 14.51 7.78 -17.86
C SER A 24 14.45 8.64 -19.13
N ASP A 25 15.37 9.60 -19.27
CA ASP A 25 15.46 10.40 -20.49
C ASP A 25 15.75 9.53 -21.73
N SER A 26 16.46 8.41 -21.56
CA SER A 26 16.64 7.43 -22.64
C SER A 26 15.30 6.86 -23.10
N ILE A 27 14.39 6.55 -22.17
CA ILE A 27 13.04 6.12 -22.50
C ILE A 27 12.25 7.27 -23.13
N ARG A 28 12.25 8.48 -22.54
CA ARG A 28 11.55 9.64 -23.12
C ARG A 28 12.00 9.88 -24.57
N ASN A 29 13.30 9.97 -24.79
CA ASN A 29 13.88 10.27 -26.11
C ASN A 29 13.65 9.16 -27.15
N ASP A 30 13.54 7.89 -26.77
CA ASP A 30 13.22 6.80 -27.72
C ASP A 30 11.70 6.61 -27.95
N LYS A 31 10.91 6.76 -26.89
CA LYS A 31 9.53 6.26 -26.83
C LYS A 31 8.47 7.36 -26.93
N ALA A 32 8.77 8.61 -26.55
CA ALA A 32 7.80 9.70 -26.58
C ALA A 32 7.66 10.26 -28.01
N VAL A 33 6.41 10.41 -28.45
CA VAL A 33 6.06 10.97 -29.75
C VAL A 33 6.19 12.48 -29.75
N VAL A 34 5.80 13.12 -28.65
CA VAL A 34 6.02 14.54 -28.37
C VAL A 34 6.53 14.69 -26.94
N ILE A 35 7.43 15.65 -26.73
CA ILE A 35 7.88 16.06 -25.40
C ILE A 35 7.96 17.58 -25.40
N TYR A 36 7.22 18.18 -24.46
CA TYR A 36 7.28 19.61 -24.20
C TYR A 36 8.06 19.84 -22.91
N GLU A 37 9.22 20.48 -23.05
CA GLU A 37 9.98 21.09 -21.97
C GLU A 37 9.95 22.60 -22.21
N PHE A 38 9.27 23.35 -21.34
CA PHE A 38 8.84 24.71 -21.64
C PHE A 38 10.04 25.68 -21.68
N ASN A 39 10.57 25.96 -22.88
CA ASN A 39 11.76 26.81 -23.11
C ASN A 39 11.46 28.34 -23.12
N GLU A 40 12.51 29.15 -22.96
CA GLU A 40 12.49 30.63 -22.88
C GLU A 40 12.48 31.37 -24.24
N ALA A 41 12.45 30.70 -25.39
CA ALA A 41 12.60 31.42 -26.65
C ALA A 41 11.35 32.25 -27.00
N SER A 42 11.59 33.55 -27.18
CA SER A 42 10.62 34.64 -27.40
C SER A 42 9.44 34.27 -28.32
N GLY A 43 8.23 34.26 -27.76
CA GLY A 43 6.95 34.09 -28.46
C GLY A 43 5.92 33.32 -27.61
N ASP A 44 4.68 33.24 -28.09
CA ASP A 44 3.62 32.40 -27.48
C ASP A 44 3.78 30.90 -27.80
N SER A 45 4.87 30.50 -28.45
CA SER A 45 5.11 29.11 -28.85
C SER A 45 5.83 28.28 -27.77
N PHE A 46 5.42 27.03 -27.60
CA PHE A 46 6.11 26.01 -26.79
C PHE A 46 6.58 24.89 -27.70
N ILE A 47 7.88 24.59 -27.64
CA ILE A 47 8.55 23.76 -28.64
C ILE A 47 8.50 22.30 -28.21
N ASP A 48 8.04 21.44 -29.12
CA ASP A 48 8.24 19.99 -29.03
C ASP A 48 9.73 19.69 -29.30
N SER A 49 10.40 18.96 -28.41
CA SER A 49 11.85 18.66 -28.46
C SER A 49 12.28 17.88 -29.73
N SER A 50 11.32 17.54 -30.60
CA SER A 50 11.51 17.04 -31.95
C SER A 50 12.15 15.66 -31.98
N ASN A 51 11.39 14.65 -31.55
CA ASN A 51 11.84 13.27 -31.72
C ASN A 51 11.87 12.92 -33.22
N PRO A 52 13.05 12.74 -33.85
CA PRO A 52 13.18 12.55 -35.30
C PRO A 52 12.49 11.28 -35.79
N LYS A 53 12.37 10.27 -34.93
CA LYS A 53 11.72 8.97 -35.19
C LYS A 53 10.26 9.12 -35.63
N TYR A 54 9.60 10.20 -35.20
CA TYR A 54 8.18 10.39 -35.39
C TYR A 54 7.85 11.59 -36.31
N GLY A 55 8.86 12.28 -36.88
CA GLY A 55 8.66 13.41 -37.80
C GLY A 55 8.75 14.79 -37.14
N ALA A 56 8.29 15.83 -37.85
CA ALA A 56 8.45 17.23 -37.47
C ALA A 56 7.84 17.59 -36.10
N SER A 57 8.32 18.69 -35.49
CA SER A 57 7.85 19.20 -34.20
C SER A 57 6.37 19.61 -34.23
N LEU A 58 5.61 19.20 -33.22
CA LEU A 58 4.25 19.67 -32.98
C LEU A 58 4.25 20.81 -31.96
N ASN A 59 4.58 22.04 -32.35
CA ASN A 59 4.68 23.15 -31.39
C ASN A 59 3.29 23.57 -30.86
N LEU A 60 3.22 23.99 -29.59
CA LEU A 60 2.01 24.58 -29.00
C LEU A 60 2.07 26.11 -29.08
N THR A 61 0.92 26.76 -29.00
CA THR A 61 0.75 28.22 -28.96
C THR A 61 -0.22 28.59 -27.85
N ASN A 62 0.06 29.65 -27.10
CA ASN A 62 -0.87 30.23 -26.12
C ASN A 62 -1.96 31.05 -26.84
N TYR A 63 -3.23 30.65 -26.69
CA TYR A 63 -4.39 31.36 -27.26
C TYR A 63 -5.10 32.25 -26.22
N THR A 64 -4.52 32.37 -25.02
CA THR A 64 -4.98 33.24 -23.93
C THR A 64 -3.81 34.11 -23.42
N PRO A 65 -3.36 35.11 -24.20
CA PRO A 65 -2.28 36.00 -23.79
C PRO A 65 -2.60 36.69 -22.46
N GLY A 66 -1.62 36.79 -21.55
CA GLY A 66 -1.78 37.38 -20.21
C GLY A 66 -2.25 36.44 -19.11
N ASN A 67 -2.82 35.27 -19.46
CA ASN A 67 -3.33 34.27 -18.50
C ASN A 67 -2.37 33.09 -18.27
N VAL A 68 -1.27 33.04 -19.03
CA VAL A 68 -0.22 32.03 -18.90
C VAL A 68 1.09 32.78 -18.64
N SER A 69 1.76 32.47 -17.53
CA SER A 69 3.08 33.01 -17.24
C SER A 69 4.15 31.94 -17.39
N ARG A 70 5.41 32.35 -17.60
CA ARG A 70 6.57 31.46 -17.68
C ARG A 70 7.47 31.73 -16.49
N GLY A 71 8.17 30.72 -16.02
CA GLY A 71 9.16 30.89 -14.97
C GLY A 71 10.16 29.76 -14.92
N VAL A 72 11.15 29.98 -14.07
CA VAL A 72 12.15 28.99 -13.70
C VAL A 72 12.07 28.84 -12.19
N ASP A 73 12.03 27.62 -11.70
CA ASP A 73 11.99 27.37 -10.27
C ASP A 73 13.41 27.43 -9.66
N SER A 74 13.51 27.23 -8.34
CA SER A 74 14.80 27.26 -7.64
C SER A 74 15.78 26.16 -8.07
N ASN A 75 15.30 25.11 -8.76
CA ASN A 75 16.12 24.01 -9.25
C ASN A 75 16.57 24.23 -10.71
N GLY A 76 16.17 25.35 -11.33
CA GLY A 76 16.45 25.61 -12.74
C GLY A 76 15.44 24.97 -13.70
N ASP A 77 14.40 24.32 -13.18
CA ASP A 77 13.38 23.69 -13.99
C ASP A 77 12.37 24.72 -14.48
N LYS A 78 12.14 24.69 -15.79
CA LYS A 78 11.30 25.67 -16.48
C LYS A 78 9.85 25.23 -16.48
N TYR A 79 8.94 26.18 -16.31
CA TYR A 79 7.52 25.91 -16.25
C TYR A 79 6.68 26.97 -16.94
N ILE A 80 5.45 26.59 -17.24
CA ILE A 80 4.33 27.50 -17.45
C ILE A 80 3.41 27.48 -16.23
N SER A 81 2.96 28.64 -15.78
CA SER A 81 1.95 28.77 -14.73
C SER A 81 0.60 29.10 -15.36
N VAL A 82 -0.42 28.39 -14.90
CA VAL A 82 -1.81 28.53 -15.33
C VAL A 82 -2.70 28.63 -14.10
N ASP A 83 -3.01 29.86 -13.69
CA ASP A 83 -3.76 30.13 -12.45
C ASP A 83 -5.20 30.59 -12.69
N VAL A 84 -5.57 30.77 -13.96
CA VAL A 84 -6.89 31.18 -14.44
C VAL A 84 -7.24 30.38 -15.69
N LYS A 85 -8.41 30.67 -16.28
CA LYS A 85 -8.82 30.06 -17.54
C LYS A 85 -7.79 30.32 -18.64
N SER A 86 -7.21 29.24 -19.17
CA SER A 86 -6.12 29.31 -20.16
C SER A 86 -6.22 28.18 -21.18
N VAL A 87 -5.85 28.46 -22.44
CA VAL A 87 -5.82 27.47 -23.53
C VAL A 87 -4.50 27.55 -24.27
N ILE A 88 -3.72 26.47 -24.19
CA ILE A 88 -2.49 26.28 -24.95
C ILE A 88 -2.72 25.12 -25.91
N ARG A 89 -2.49 25.32 -27.20
CA ARG A 89 -2.92 24.38 -28.24
C ARG A 89 -1.87 24.18 -29.33
N SER A 90 -1.81 22.98 -29.92
CA SER A 90 -0.92 22.72 -31.07
C SER A 90 -1.19 23.66 -32.25
N ASN A 91 -0.13 24.11 -32.92
CA ASN A 91 -0.22 25.00 -34.08
C ASN A 91 -0.87 24.35 -35.33
N SER A 92 -0.96 23.03 -35.32
CA SER A 92 -1.51 22.18 -36.38
C SER A 92 -2.21 20.98 -35.76
N ALA A 93 -3.00 20.26 -36.56
CA ALA A 93 -3.55 18.98 -36.16
C ALA A 93 -2.42 18.07 -35.66
N ALA A 94 -2.67 17.33 -34.58
CA ALA A 94 -1.74 16.39 -33.97
C ALA A 94 -1.60 15.09 -34.80
N ALA A 95 -1.47 15.23 -36.12
CA ALA A 95 -1.39 14.15 -37.09
C ALA A 95 -0.25 13.17 -36.77
N LYS A 96 0.86 13.66 -36.22
CA LYS A 96 1.99 12.85 -35.75
C LYS A 96 1.59 11.88 -34.62
N ILE A 97 0.87 12.38 -33.60
CA ILE A 97 0.35 11.55 -32.51
C ILE A 97 -0.68 10.55 -33.05
N TYR A 98 -1.61 11.04 -33.88
CA TYR A 98 -2.64 10.21 -34.52
C TYR A 98 -2.05 9.06 -35.35
N ASN A 99 -1.12 9.37 -36.26
CA ASN A 99 -0.51 8.40 -37.17
C ASN A 99 0.28 7.34 -36.40
N GLU A 100 1.00 7.72 -35.35
CA GLU A 100 1.77 6.77 -34.55
C GLU A 100 0.87 5.86 -33.71
N CYS A 101 -0.12 6.43 -33.03
CA CYS A 101 -1.03 5.68 -32.14
C CYS A 101 -1.97 4.74 -32.91
N LYS A 102 -2.23 4.99 -34.20
CA LYS A 102 -3.00 4.09 -35.06
C LYS A 102 -2.21 2.92 -35.64
N LYS A 103 -0.87 2.90 -35.56
CA LYS A 103 -0.10 1.77 -36.07
C LYS A 103 -0.49 0.47 -35.38
N ASP A 104 -0.42 -0.63 -36.11
CA ASP A 104 -0.63 -1.97 -35.54
C ASP A 104 0.42 -2.28 -34.47
N THR A 105 1.63 -1.75 -34.62
CA THR A 105 2.74 -1.86 -33.66
C THR A 105 2.54 -1.07 -32.36
N SER A 106 1.63 -0.08 -32.33
CA SER A 106 1.25 0.58 -31.08
C SER A 106 0.54 -0.43 -30.17
N ASN A 107 0.86 -0.45 -28.89
CA ASN A 107 0.23 -1.35 -27.92
C ASN A 107 -0.59 -0.60 -26.85
N GLY A 108 -0.72 0.72 -26.97
CA GLY A 108 -1.38 1.56 -25.97
C GLY A 108 -1.11 3.05 -26.14
N LEU A 109 -1.49 3.83 -25.13
CA LEU A 109 -1.22 5.25 -24.97
C LEU A 109 -0.67 5.48 -23.57
N THR A 110 0.41 6.24 -23.45
CA THR A 110 0.85 6.79 -22.16
C THR A 110 0.93 8.32 -22.26
N VAL A 111 0.54 9.01 -21.21
CA VAL A 111 0.70 10.46 -21.09
C VAL A 111 1.36 10.74 -19.74
N GLU A 112 2.49 11.45 -19.78
CA GLU A 112 3.27 11.92 -18.64
C GLU A 112 3.07 13.42 -18.49
N LEU A 113 2.81 13.86 -17.26
CA LEU A 113 2.74 15.27 -16.87
C LEU A 113 3.61 15.48 -15.63
N VAL A 114 4.40 16.55 -15.59
CA VAL A 114 5.06 17.00 -14.36
C VAL A 114 4.44 18.33 -13.97
N VAL A 115 3.79 18.37 -12.81
CA VAL A 115 3.05 19.53 -12.33
C VAL A 115 3.31 19.87 -10.88
N GLU A 116 3.15 21.12 -10.52
CA GLU A 116 3.21 21.58 -9.15
C GLU A 116 1.91 22.32 -8.81
N ASN A 117 1.21 21.86 -7.78
CA ASN A 117 -0.06 22.44 -7.35
C ASN A 117 0.22 23.65 -6.45
N ASN A 118 -0.28 24.83 -6.80
CA ASN A 118 -0.05 26.08 -6.08
C ASN A 118 -1.27 26.56 -5.26
N GLU A 119 -2.11 25.64 -4.79
CA GLU A 119 -3.32 25.97 -4.02
C GLU A 119 -3.29 25.41 -2.59
N SER A 120 -3.61 26.28 -1.63
CA SER A 120 -3.82 25.87 -0.24
C SER A 120 -5.09 25.03 -0.13
N VAL A 121 -4.97 23.80 0.39
CA VAL A 121 -6.10 22.96 0.84
C VAL A 121 -6.68 23.61 2.10
N GLN A 122 -7.37 24.75 1.96
CA GLN A 122 -8.29 25.18 3.00
C GLN A 122 -9.60 24.43 2.78
N LEU A 123 -10.04 23.68 3.79
CA LEU A 123 -11.46 23.38 3.98
C LEU A 123 -12.18 24.71 4.04
N ARG A 124 -12.78 25.15 2.94
CA ARG A 124 -13.54 26.40 2.94
C ARG A 124 -14.79 26.18 3.80
N SER A 125 -14.85 26.86 4.94
CA SER A 125 -16.08 26.97 5.73
C SER A 125 -17.08 27.79 4.91
N GLY A 126 -17.98 27.13 4.20
CA GLY A 126 -19.00 27.81 3.42
C GLY A 126 -19.65 26.97 2.34
N MET A 127 -20.29 25.86 2.72
CA MET A 127 -21.61 25.40 2.21
C MET A 127 -21.90 24.00 2.75
N TYR A 128 -22.44 23.96 3.96
CA TYR A 128 -23.49 23.00 4.32
C TYR A 128 -24.69 23.90 4.67
N PRO A 129 -25.80 23.85 3.91
CA PRO A 129 -26.48 22.63 3.47
C PRO A 129 -26.42 22.30 1.97
N ASP A 130 -25.79 23.12 1.14
CA ASP A 130 -25.79 22.90 -0.32
C ASP A 130 -24.62 22.01 -0.74
N LYS A 131 -24.89 20.70 -0.85
CA LYS A 131 -24.00 19.66 -1.38
C LYS A 131 -23.61 19.90 -2.85
N VAL A 132 -22.87 20.96 -3.15
CA VAL A 132 -22.39 21.22 -4.51
C VAL A 132 -21.02 20.57 -4.69
N GLU A 133 -20.97 19.48 -5.46
CA GLU A 133 -19.73 18.84 -5.90
C GLU A 133 -18.80 19.87 -6.57
N GLN A 134 -17.54 19.91 -6.14
CA GLN A 134 -16.53 20.80 -6.73
C GLN A 134 -16.04 20.24 -8.09
N PRO A 135 -15.70 21.11 -9.05
CA PRO A 135 -15.42 20.75 -10.44
C PRO A 135 -14.10 19.99 -10.68
N LEU A 136 -14.06 19.24 -11.78
CA LEU A 136 -12.83 18.75 -12.42
C LEU A 136 -12.11 19.91 -13.13
N ARG A 137 -10.78 19.98 -12.98
CA ARG A 137 -9.91 20.87 -13.75
C ARG A 137 -8.98 20.03 -14.63
N ILE A 138 -9.02 20.26 -15.94
CA ILE A 138 -8.22 19.49 -16.89
C ILE A 138 -6.84 20.13 -17.03
N LEU A 139 -5.81 19.32 -17.24
CA LEU A 139 -4.43 19.76 -17.36
C LEU A 139 -3.88 19.47 -18.77
N SER A 140 -4.32 18.37 -19.38
CA SER A 140 -3.98 18.00 -20.75
C SER A 140 -5.06 17.14 -21.37
N TYR A 141 -5.44 17.42 -22.61
CA TYR A 141 -6.35 16.58 -23.40
C TYR A 141 -6.17 16.81 -24.91
N SER A 142 -6.63 15.87 -25.73
CA SER A 142 -6.66 16.02 -27.20
C SER A 142 -8.09 16.00 -27.72
N ARG A 143 -8.45 16.90 -28.64
CA ARG A 143 -9.84 17.14 -29.09
C ARG A 143 -9.95 17.45 -30.59
N ASP A 144 -11.02 16.96 -31.21
CA ASP A 144 -11.50 17.37 -32.54
C ASP A 144 -12.35 18.67 -32.44
N PHE A 145 -12.02 19.70 -33.23
CA PHE A 145 -12.78 20.96 -33.30
C PHE A 145 -13.86 20.94 -34.38
N THR A 146 -13.89 19.92 -35.23
CA THR A 146 -14.92 19.80 -36.25
C THR A 146 -16.18 19.22 -35.61
N ASN A 147 -17.27 19.98 -35.70
CA ASN A 147 -18.61 19.55 -35.29
C ASN A 147 -19.09 18.50 -36.32
N ARG A 148 -18.49 17.29 -36.30
CA ARG A 148 -18.76 16.28 -37.32
C ARG A 148 -20.10 15.63 -37.05
N THR A 149 -20.93 15.62 -38.08
CA THR A 149 -22.10 14.77 -38.15
C THR A 149 -21.67 13.35 -38.49
N ILE A 150 -21.70 12.45 -37.51
CA ILE A 150 -21.41 11.02 -37.67
C ILE A 150 -22.73 10.26 -37.70
N LYS A 151 -22.91 9.34 -38.64
CA LYS A 151 -24.09 8.46 -38.66
C LYS A 151 -23.93 7.35 -37.63
N VAL A 152 -24.71 7.39 -36.56
CA VAL A 152 -24.83 6.29 -35.59
C VAL A 152 -26.20 5.65 -35.76
N ASN A 153 -26.24 4.35 -36.03
CA ASN A 153 -27.47 3.61 -36.35
C ASN A 153 -28.32 4.30 -37.45
N GLY A 154 -27.66 4.79 -38.50
CA GLY A 154 -28.31 5.50 -39.61
C GLY A 154 -28.72 6.95 -39.31
N THR A 155 -28.57 7.42 -38.07
CA THR A 155 -28.96 8.77 -37.64
C THR A 155 -27.75 9.70 -37.60
N ASN A 156 -27.86 10.85 -38.23
CA ASN A 156 -26.86 11.91 -38.19
C ASN A 156 -26.77 12.49 -36.76
N THR A 157 -25.63 12.32 -36.09
CA THR A 157 -25.37 12.82 -34.74
C THR A 157 -24.11 13.68 -34.76
N ASN A 158 -24.21 14.91 -34.26
CA ASN A 158 -23.03 15.75 -34.06
C ASN A 158 -22.27 15.26 -32.84
N GLN A 159 -21.06 14.72 -33.03
CA GLN A 159 -20.22 14.23 -31.94
C GLN A 159 -18.84 14.88 -32.00
N VAL A 160 -18.38 15.36 -30.84
CA VAL A 160 -16.99 15.77 -30.61
C VAL A 160 -16.26 14.62 -29.96
N ASN A 161 -15.10 14.25 -30.53
CA ASN A 161 -14.25 13.19 -30.01
C ASN A 161 -13.10 13.80 -29.20
N VAL A 162 -13.02 13.46 -27.91
CA VAL A 162 -11.82 13.66 -27.08
C VAL A 162 -10.98 12.39 -27.19
N ASN A 163 -9.71 12.49 -27.56
CA ASN A 163 -8.86 11.29 -27.68
C ASN A 163 -8.42 10.79 -26.29
N PHE A 164 -8.02 11.71 -25.40
CA PHE A 164 -7.63 11.44 -24.01
C PHE A 164 -7.75 12.70 -23.15
N ALA A 165 -7.83 12.55 -21.82
CA ALA A 165 -7.79 13.64 -20.84
C ALA A 165 -7.11 13.23 -19.52
N ILE A 166 -6.32 14.13 -18.95
CA ILE A 166 -5.81 14.02 -17.58
C ILE A 166 -6.13 15.32 -16.85
N GLY A 167 -6.70 15.20 -15.66
CA GLY A 167 -7.11 16.32 -14.83
C GLY A 167 -7.00 16.03 -13.33
N GLN A 168 -7.36 17.00 -12.52
CA GLN A 168 -7.31 16.94 -11.06
C GLN A 168 -8.69 17.28 -10.46
N PHE A 169 -9.06 16.61 -9.36
CA PHE A 169 -10.23 16.94 -8.55
C PHE A 169 -9.91 17.91 -7.41
N TYR A 170 -10.76 18.92 -7.25
CA TYR A 170 -10.54 20.00 -6.28
C TYR A 170 -11.01 19.68 -4.85
N ASP A 171 -12.06 18.87 -4.67
CA ASP A 171 -12.76 18.77 -3.36
C ASP A 171 -11.95 18.12 -2.23
N MET A 172 -10.78 17.56 -2.53
CA MET A 172 -9.94 16.94 -1.51
C MET A 172 -8.44 17.21 -1.67
N GLY A 173 -7.99 17.95 -2.69
CA GLY A 173 -6.55 18.16 -2.95
C GLY A 173 -5.84 16.90 -3.46
N ASN A 174 -4.85 17.10 -4.34
CA ASN A 174 -3.96 16.09 -4.92
C ASN A 174 -4.59 14.82 -5.54
N LEU A 175 -5.91 14.78 -5.77
CA LEU A 175 -6.59 13.69 -6.47
C LEU A 175 -6.43 13.84 -7.98
N TYR A 176 -5.76 12.89 -8.62
CA TYR A 176 -5.61 12.86 -10.07
C TYR A 176 -6.64 11.93 -10.70
N LEU A 177 -7.17 12.39 -11.83
CA LEU A 177 -8.04 11.65 -12.72
C LEU A 177 -7.33 11.49 -14.06
N GLY A 178 -7.23 10.25 -14.52
CA GLY A 178 -6.83 9.93 -15.88
C GLY A 178 -7.98 9.25 -16.63
N ALA A 179 -8.22 9.64 -17.88
CA ALA A 179 -9.27 9.07 -18.71
C ALA A 179 -8.89 9.06 -20.21
N VAL A 180 -9.36 8.03 -20.92
CA VAL A 180 -9.19 7.87 -22.38
C VAL A 180 -10.55 7.50 -22.97
N THR A 181 -10.92 8.09 -24.11
CA THR A 181 -12.29 7.96 -24.66
C THR A 181 -12.30 7.19 -25.97
N THR A 182 -13.41 6.50 -26.23
CA THR A 182 -13.71 5.89 -27.53
C THR A 182 -15.08 6.40 -27.96
N GLY A 183 -15.18 7.14 -29.06
CA GLY A 183 -16.43 7.80 -29.47
C GLY A 183 -17.56 6.84 -29.86
N SER A 184 -18.30 6.27 -28.90
CA SER A 184 -19.65 5.68 -29.11
C SER A 184 -20.61 6.11 -28.02
N ASN A 185 -21.91 5.97 -28.32
CA ASN A 185 -23.10 6.34 -27.54
C ASN A 185 -23.26 5.68 -26.15
N ASN A 186 -22.18 5.36 -25.45
CA ASN A 186 -22.15 5.02 -24.02
C ASN A 186 -20.76 5.42 -23.51
N ASN A 187 -20.63 6.72 -23.19
CA ASN A 187 -19.37 7.41 -22.93
C ASN A 187 -18.51 6.71 -21.88
N LEU A 188 -17.23 6.51 -22.17
CA LEU A 188 -16.23 5.94 -21.25
C LEU A 188 -15.74 6.90 -20.16
N PHE A 189 -16.53 7.93 -19.86
CA PHE A 189 -16.34 8.79 -18.70
C PHE A 189 -17.28 8.46 -17.55
N THR A 190 -18.05 7.36 -17.60
CA THR A 190 -18.84 6.94 -16.44
C THR A 190 -17.95 6.53 -15.27
N ASP A 191 -16.79 5.89 -15.54
CA ASP A 191 -15.84 5.42 -14.52
C ASP A 191 -14.37 5.76 -14.85
N PRO A 192 -13.96 7.04 -14.77
CA PRO A 192 -12.57 7.44 -15.01
C PRO A 192 -11.62 6.82 -13.97
N LEU A 193 -10.36 6.59 -14.34
CA LEU A 193 -9.36 6.08 -13.40
C LEU A 193 -9.00 7.17 -12.40
N LYS A 194 -9.49 7.03 -11.16
CA LYS A 194 -9.23 7.94 -10.05
C LYS A 194 -8.14 7.37 -9.13
N SER A 195 -7.19 8.20 -8.69
CA SER A 195 -6.32 7.84 -7.56
C SER A 195 -7.16 7.75 -6.27
N SER A 196 -6.76 6.88 -5.33
CA SER A 196 -7.42 6.83 -4.03
C SER A 196 -7.15 8.11 -3.22
N THR A 197 -8.13 8.50 -2.40
CA THR A 197 -8.05 9.62 -1.47
C THR A 197 -7.00 9.38 -0.37
N ASN A 198 -6.97 8.19 0.21
CA ASN A 198 -6.19 7.94 1.42
C ASN A 198 -4.66 8.08 1.23
N GLY A 199 -4.20 8.06 -0.02
CA GLY A 199 -2.81 8.23 -0.45
C GLY A 199 -2.25 9.65 -0.40
N LEU A 200 -3.12 10.65 -0.61
CA LEU A 200 -2.72 12.01 -0.96
C LEU A 200 -3.54 13.08 -0.22
N LEU A 201 -4.55 12.65 0.55
CA LEU A 201 -5.32 13.51 1.43
C LEU A 201 -4.56 13.79 2.72
N LEU A 202 -4.03 15.01 2.80
CA LEU A 202 -3.69 15.66 4.06
C LEU A 202 -4.97 15.94 4.85
N LYS A 203 -5.54 14.92 5.52
CA LYS A 203 -6.51 15.17 6.60
C LYS A 203 -5.74 15.64 7.84
N GLY A 204 -5.96 16.90 8.20
CA GLY A 204 -5.55 17.46 9.49
C GLY A 204 -4.23 18.24 9.50
N VAL A 205 -3.69 18.64 8.35
CA VAL A 205 -2.58 19.60 8.32
C VAL A 205 -3.16 21.00 8.14
N SER A 206 -2.86 21.91 9.07
CA SER A 206 -3.31 23.31 9.00
C SER A 206 -2.76 24.07 7.79
N ARG A 207 -1.88 23.44 6.99
CA ARG A 207 -1.38 23.87 5.68
C ARG A 207 -0.86 22.63 4.93
N PRO A 208 -1.12 22.42 3.63
CA PRO A 208 -0.22 21.60 2.84
C PRO A 208 1.16 22.23 2.90
N ALA A 209 2.16 21.42 3.26
CA ALA A 209 3.54 21.73 2.95
C ALA A 209 3.63 22.05 1.45
N SER A 210 4.29 23.17 1.15
CA SER A 210 4.78 23.61 -0.17
C SER A 210 4.44 22.74 -1.38
N SER A 211 3.80 23.36 -2.37
CA SER A 211 3.71 22.90 -3.75
C SER A 211 4.96 22.11 -4.21
N TYR A 212 4.89 20.78 -4.25
CA TYR A 212 5.98 19.94 -4.76
C TYR A 212 5.69 19.49 -6.19
N LYS A 213 6.74 19.20 -6.96
CA LYS A 213 6.61 18.66 -8.31
C LYS A 213 6.12 17.23 -8.25
N GLN A 214 4.97 17.01 -8.84
CA GLN A 214 4.33 15.71 -8.96
C GLN A 214 4.33 15.25 -10.40
N THR A 215 4.93 14.08 -10.63
CA THR A 215 4.83 13.36 -11.90
C THR A 215 3.54 12.56 -11.90
N VAL A 216 2.76 12.66 -12.98
CA VAL A 216 1.49 11.98 -13.20
C VAL A 216 1.60 11.23 -14.52
N VAL A 217 1.43 9.91 -14.48
CA VAL A 217 1.51 9.07 -15.67
C VAL A 217 0.23 8.26 -15.81
N LEU A 218 -0.53 8.51 -16.87
CA LEU A 218 -1.65 7.65 -17.26
C LEU A 218 -1.19 6.74 -18.40
N SER A 219 -1.27 5.43 -18.21
CA SER A 219 -0.97 4.43 -19.24
C SER A 219 -2.20 3.57 -19.50
N VAL A 220 -2.59 3.40 -20.76
CA VAL A 220 -3.74 2.60 -21.20
C VAL A 220 -3.29 1.65 -22.31
N SER A 221 -3.42 0.35 -22.09
CA SER A 221 -3.06 -0.67 -23.09
C SER A 221 -4.20 -0.97 -24.07
N LYS A 222 -3.86 -1.46 -25.27
CA LYS A 222 -4.81 -2.03 -26.23
C LYS A 222 -5.54 -3.28 -25.70
N SER A 223 -5.13 -3.84 -24.56
CA SER A 223 -5.83 -4.92 -23.86
C SER A 223 -6.83 -4.43 -22.80
N GLY A 224 -6.97 -3.11 -22.63
CA GLY A 224 -7.96 -2.50 -21.73
C GLY A 224 -7.47 -2.32 -20.30
N ILE A 225 -6.17 -2.44 -20.06
CA ILE A 225 -5.58 -2.21 -18.75
C ILE A 225 -5.17 -0.75 -18.66
N ALA A 226 -5.76 0.00 -17.73
CA ALA A 226 -5.35 1.36 -17.40
C ALA A 226 -4.61 1.40 -16.06
N ARG A 227 -3.54 2.19 -16.02
CA ARG A 227 -2.70 2.44 -14.86
C ARG A 227 -2.50 3.92 -14.67
N LEU A 228 -2.60 4.37 -13.43
CA LEU A 228 -2.26 5.71 -13.00
C LEU A 228 -1.05 5.60 -12.07
N PHE A 229 0.02 6.30 -12.40
CA PHE A 229 1.20 6.43 -11.56
C PHE A 229 1.34 7.87 -11.10
N LEU A 230 1.79 8.05 -9.87
CA LEU A 230 1.98 9.36 -9.25
C LEU A 230 3.34 9.39 -8.54
N SER A 231 4.01 10.53 -8.50
CA SER A 231 5.14 10.70 -7.61
C SER A 231 4.72 11.14 -6.21
N ASP A 232 5.46 10.68 -5.21
CA ASP A 232 5.38 11.21 -3.85
C ASP A 232 6.12 12.57 -3.73
N ARG A 233 6.13 13.17 -2.53
CA ARG A 233 6.82 14.44 -2.27
C ARG A 233 8.34 14.39 -2.40
N ASN A 234 8.90 13.19 -2.36
CA ASN A 234 10.32 12.99 -2.58
C ASN A 234 10.64 12.89 -4.07
N GLY A 235 9.63 12.67 -4.93
CA GLY A 235 9.71 12.55 -6.39
C GLY A 235 9.73 11.11 -6.89
N ASN A 236 9.53 10.10 -6.03
CA ASN A 236 9.49 8.69 -6.43
C ASN A 236 8.14 8.34 -7.05
N ILE A 237 8.11 7.85 -8.29
CA ILE A 237 6.88 7.44 -8.98
C ILE A 237 6.41 6.06 -8.48
N TYR A 238 5.18 5.94 -8.00
CA TYR A 238 4.54 4.68 -7.61
C TYR A 238 3.25 4.46 -8.40
N GLN A 239 2.79 3.20 -8.50
CA GLN A 239 1.48 2.91 -9.09
C GLN A 239 0.38 3.32 -8.09
N ALA A 240 -0.45 4.29 -8.46
CA ALA A 240 -1.53 4.83 -7.65
C ALA A 240 -2.87 4.13 -7.87
N SER A 241 -3.13 3.62 -9.09
CA SER A 241 -4.34 2.84 -9.39
C SER A 241 -4.12 1.96 -10.62
N GLU A 242 -4.83 0.84 -10.69
CA GLU A 242 -4.90 -0.03 -11.87
C GLU A 242 -6.32 -0.59 -11.99
N THR A 243 -6.86 -0.59 -13.20
CA THR A 243 -8.15 -1.18 -13.50
C THR A 243 -8.15 -1.87 -14.85
N SER A 244 -8.92 -2.95 -14.95
CA SER A 244 -9.39 -3.56 -16.19
C SER A 244 -10.85 -3.20 -16.50
N GLN A 245 -11.56 -2.59 -15.55
CA GLN A 245 -12.97 -2.18 -15.64
C GLN A 245 -13.06 -0.67 -15.82
N GLY A 246 -13.70 -0.21 -16.88
CA GLY A 246 -13.83 1.21 -17.22
C GLY A 246 -13.85 1.50 -18.73
N PHE A 247 -13.43 0.54 -19.55
CA PHE A 247 -13.55 0.62 -21.01
C PHE A 247 -14.68 -0.31 -21.49
N GLY A 248 -15.90 0.21 -21.61
CA GLY A 248 -16.96 -0.41 -22.41
C GLY A 248 -16.54 -0.54 -23.88
N GLY A 249 -15.92 -1.68 -24.24
CA GLY A 249 -15.55 -2.01 -25.62
C GLY A 249 -14.22 -2.77 -25.76
N GLN A 250 -13.88 -3.16 -26.99
CA GLN A 250 -12.56 -3.72 -27.32
C GLN A 250 -11.52 -2.60 -27.21
N ALA A 251 -10.44 -2.79 -26.44
CA ALA A 251 -9.42 -1.77 -26.28
C ALA A 251 -8.55 -1.52 -27.53
N SER A 252 -8.67 -2.35 -28.58
CA SER A 252 -8.21 -1.98 -29.93
C SER A 252 -9.01 -0.82 -30.55
N ALA A 253 -10.21 -0.55 -30.05
CA ALA A 253 -11.10 0.47 -30.60
C ALA A 253 -10.76 1.91 -30.15
N PHE A 254 -9.95 2.12 -29.10
CA PHE A 254 -9.72 3.48 -28.60
C PHE A 254 -8.96 4.36 -29.58
N THR A 255 -7.87 3.89 -30.20
CA THR A 255 -7.17 4.68 -31.23
C THR A 255 -7.87 4.64 -32.58
N SER A 256 -8.67 3.61 -32.87
CA SER A 256 -9.34 3.44 -34.17
C SER A 256 -10.30 4.59 -34.51
N ARG A 257 -10.88 5.22 -33.49
CA ARG A 257 -11.87 6.31 -33.60
C ARG A 257 -11.29 7.70 -33.37
N TRP A 258 -9.98 7.80 -33.19
CA TRP A 258 -9.34 9.11 -33.09
C TRP A 258 -9.56 9.88 -34.39
N ALA A 259 -9.72 11.19 -34.25
CA ALA A 259 -9.83 12.09 -35.39
C ALA A 259 -8.42 12.51 -35.85
N SER A 260 -8.16 12.43 -37.15
CA SER A 260 -6.86 12.78 -37.74
C SER A 260 -6.54 14.28 -37.71
N ASP A 261 -7.56 15.11 -37.52
CA ASP A 261 -7.52 16.57 -37.40
C ASP A 261 -7.64 17.06 -35.95
N ALA A 262 -7.59 16.15 -34.96
CA ALA A 262 -7.60 16.54 -33.56
C ALA A 262 -6.34 17.32 -33.20
N TYR A 263 -6.48 18.30 -32.30
CA TYR A 263 -5.38 19.09 -31.77
C TYR A 263 -5.01 18.60 -30.37
N LEU A 264 -3.77 18.87 -29.96
CA LEU A 264 -3.33 18.69 -28.56
C LEU A 264 -3.59 20.00 -27.81
N ASN A 265 -4.26 19.91 -26.65
CA ASN A 265 -4.58 21.06 -25.82
C ASN A 265 -4.11 20.85 -24.38
N LEU A 266 -3.48 21.87 -23.80
CA LEU A 266 -3.30 22.04 -22.36
C LEU A 266 -4.24 23.17 -21.96
N ALA A 267 -5.38 22.84 -21.36
CA ALA A 267 -6.39 23.84 -21.06
C ALA A 267 -6.82 23.76 -19.60
N ASN A 268 -6.78 24.89 -18.91
CA ASN A 268 -7.26 25.04 -17.55
C ASN A 268 -8.68 25.62 -17.61
N ASP A 269 -9.69 24.79 -17.35
CA ASP A 269 -11.10 25.21 -17.39
C ASP A 269 -11.93 24.45 -16.36
N PHE A 270 -13.14 24.93 -16.12
CA PHE A 270 -14.07 24.45 -15.13
C PHE A 270 -15.05 23.42 -15.72
N ILE A 271 -15.12 22.21 -15.14
CA ILE A 271 -16.16 21.21 -15.45
C ILE A 271 -16.83 20.73 -14.17
N ALA A 272 -18.13 20.97 -13.98
CA ALA A 272 -18.87 20.44 -12.82
C ALA A 272 -18.90 18.89 -12.82
N ASP A 273 -18.74 18.25 -11.66
CA ASP A 273 -18.61 16.78 -11.52
C ASP A 273 -19.86 16.03 -12.02
N SER A 274 -21.06 16.46 -11.60
CA SER A 274 -22.34 16.00 -12.16
C SER A 274 -22.49 16.09 -13.68
N GLN A 275 -21.60 16.82 -14.36
CA GLN A 275 -21.57 16.97 -15.82
C GLN A 275 -20.31 16.40 -16.45
N ILE A 276 -19.44 15.68 -15.74
CA ILE A 276 -18.16 15.19 -16.29
C ILE A 276 -18.39 14.28 -17.52
N SER A 277 -19.41 13.43 -17.47
CA SER A 277 -19.79 12.48 -18.52
C SER A 277 -20.50 13.15 -19.71
N THR A 278 -20.99 14.38 -19.57
CA THR A 278 -21.75 15.14 -20.58
C THR A 278 -20.97 16.33 -21.16
N THR A 279 -20.17 17.02 -20.33
CA THR A 279 -19.33 18.16 -20.70
C THR A 279 -18.12 17.75 -21.53
N LEU A 280 -17.56 16.55 -21.30
CA LEU A 280 -16.54 15.99 -22.18
C LEU A 280 -17.10 15.55 -23.55
N ASN A 281 -18.43 15.60 -23.73
CA ASN A 281 -19.10 15.49 -25.03
C ASN A 281 -19.64 16.82 -25.56
N ARG A 282 -19.46 17.96 -24.85
CA ARG A 282 -20.02 19.25 -25.29
C ARG A 282 -19.11 20.02 -26.22
N ASN A 283 -19.74 20.66 -27.20
CA ASN A 283 -19.13 21.21 -28.42
C ASN A 283 -18.49 22.59 -28.26
N ASP A 284 -18.69 23.29 -27.14
CA ASP A 284 -18.57 24.75 -27.07
C ASP A 284 -17.62 25.30 -25.98
N GLN A 285 -17.48 24.63 -24.84
CA GLN A 285 -16.81 25.25 -23.67
C GLN A 285 -15.31 25.57 -23.86
N PHE A 286 -14.66 24.94 -24.86
CA PHE A 286 -13.26 25.15 -25.21
C PHE A 286 -13.05 25.60 -26.67
N ALA A 287 -14.14 25.83 -27.42
CA ALA A 287 -14.09 26.04 -28.87
C ALA A 287 -13.74 27.48 -29.28
N ASN A 288 -14.03 28.46 -28.42
CA ASN A 288 -13.70 29.85 -28.70
C ASN A 288 -12.28 30.15 -28.21
N GLY A 289 -11.31 29.98 -29.11
CA GLY A 289 -9.89 30.33 -28.95
C GLY A 289 -9.61 31.84 -28.78
N THR A 290 -10.55 32.58 -28.22
CA THR A 290 -10.40 33.95 -27.78
C THR A 290 -11.26 34.14 -26.53
N CYS A 291 -10.64 34.34 -25.37
CA CYS A 291 -11.34 34.86 -24.19
C CYS A 291 -11.60 36.35 -24.41
N VAL A 292 -12.50 36.70 -25.33
CA VAL A 292 -12.96 38.09 -25.46
C VAL A 292 -14.11 38.24 -24.47
N ASP A 293 -13.85 39.04 -23.43
CA ASP A 293 -14.80 39.60 -22.46
C ASP A 293 -15.41 38.69 -21.36
N ALA A 294 -15.29 37.35 -21.45
CA ALA A 294 -15.96 36.43 -20.49
C ALA A 294 -15.04 35.74 -19.47
N CYS A 295 -13.78 36.16 -19.31
CA CYS A 295 -12.85 35.59 -18.32
C CYS A 295 -13.12 36.09 -16.86
N ALA A 296 -14.27 36.74 -16.60
CA ALA A 296 -14.73 37.16 -15.27
C ALA A 296 -15.33 36.02 -14.42
N ASP A 297 -14.94 34.78 -14.68
CA ASP A 297 -15.31 33.64 -13.86
C ASP A 297 -14.57 33.68 -12.51
N ASN A 298 -15.23 33.18 -11.46
CA ASN A 298 -14.66 33.11 -10.11
C ASN A 298 -13.27 32.43 -10.17
N PRO A 299 -12.16 33.13 -9.84
CA PRO A 299 -10.79 32.61 -9.96
C PRO A 299 -10.53 31.40 -9.05
N ASN A 300 -11.47 31.07 -8.16
CA ASN A 300 -11.43 29.86 -7.34
C ASN A 300 -11.93 28.60 -8.07
N ARG A 301 -12.40 28.71 -9.31
CA ARG A 301 -12.90 27.57 -10.10
C ARG A 301 -11.81 26.85 -10.90
N PHE A 302 -10.67 27.50 -11.14
CA PHE A 302 -9.59 27.00 -12.00
C PHE A 302 -8.43 26.39 -11.22
N TRP A 303 -7.73 25.43 -11.82
CA TRP A 303 -6.49 24.90 -11.25
C TRP A 303 -5.48 26.03 -11.14
N LYS A 304 -4.65 25.97 -10.09
CA LYS A 304 -3.54 26.90 -9.92
C LYS A 304 -2.29 26.10 -9.71
N GLY A 305 -1.31 26.36 -10.54
CA GLY A 305 -0.14 25.52 -10.57
C GLY A 305 0.73 25.75 -11.78
N LYS A 306 1.78 24.94 -11.82
CA LYS A 306 2.85 25.01 -12.80
C LYS A 306 2.93 23.70 -13.55
N ILE A 307 3.15 23.76 -14.86
CA ILE A 307 3.40 22.60 -15.72
C ILE A 307 4.86 22.68 -16.16
N TYR A 308 5.62 21.64 -15.87
CA TYR A 308 7.04 21.53 -16.19
C TYR A 308 7.29 20.65 -17.41
N ARG A 309 6.49 19.61 -17.58
CA ARG A 309 6.62 18.65 -18.69
C ARG A 309 5.29 18.10 -19.12
N VAL A 310 5.18 17.88 -20.44
CA VAL A 310 4.13 17.05 -21.05
C VAL A 310 4.79 16.12 -22.05
N ALA A 311 4.62 14.80 -21.89
CA ALA A 311 5.06 13.83 -22.89
C ALA A 311 3.92 12.85 -23.24
N VAL A 312 3.83 12.49 -24.52
CA VAL A 312 2.83 11.55 -25.03
C VAL A 312 3.52 10.40 -25.74
N TYR A 313 3.16 9.18 -25.38
CA TYR A 313 3.71 7.94 -25.92
C TYR A 313 2.59 7.17 -26.59
N CYS A 314 2.78 6.75 -27.84
CA CYS A 314 1.84 5.87 -28.53
C CYS A 314 2.09 4.39 -28.21
N GLN A 315 2.40 4.11 -26.95
CA GLN A 315 2.57 2.79 -26.36
C GLN A 315 2.17 2.82 -24.90
N ALA A 316 1.66 1.70 -24.37
CA ALA A 316 1.49 1.50 -22.94
C ALA A 316 2.86 1.20 -22.33
N LEU A 317 3.47 2.19 -21.66
CA LEU A 317 4.73 2.01 -20.96
C LEU A 317 4.57 0.89 -19.91
N ALA A 318 5.53 -0.03 -19.88
CA ALA A 318 5.55 -1.08 -18.89
C ALA A 318 5.90 -0.49 -17.50
N LYS A 319 5.53 -1.18 -16.42
CA LYS A 319 5.96 -0.80 -15.06
C LYS A 319 7.50 -0.61 -14.97
N ALA A 320 8.26 -1.45 -15.68
CA ALA A 320 9.71 -1.32 -15.80
C ALA A 320 10.18 0.00 -16.45
N ASP A 321 9.44 0.47 -17.48
CA ASP A 321 9.75 1.73 -18.16
C ASP A 321 9.47 2.93 -17.24
N VAL A 322 8.47 2.82 -16.37
CA VAL A 322 8.04 3.89 -15.45
C VAL A 322 8.87 3.93 -14.17
N PHE A 323 9.16 2.77 -13.58
CA PHE A 323 9.89 2.68 -12.31
C PHE A 323 11.41 2.59 -12.49
N GLY A 324 11.89 2.30 -13.70
CA GLY A 324 13.30 2.16 -13.99
C GLY A 324 13.99 1.14 -13.08
N ASN A 325 15.12 1.54 -12.48
CA ASN A 325 15.93 0.67 -11.61
C ASN A 325 15.25 0.28 -10.30
N ALA A 326 14.22 1.02 -9.89
CA ALA A 326 13.41 0.68 -8.72
C ALA A 326 12.36 -0.39 -9.04
N TYR A 327 12.34 -0.96 -10.25
CA TYR A 327 11.46 -2.07 -10.63
C TYR A 327 12.07 -3.44 -10.30
N ALA A 328 11.46 -4.17 -9.37
CA ALA A 328 11.79 -5.56 -9.10
C ALA A 328 10.49 -6.36 -9.04
N VAL A 329 10.18 -7.18 -10.05
CA VAL A 329 8.95 -8.01 -10.06
C VAL A 329 9.26 -9.48 -10.09
N ASN A 330 8.31 -10.25 -9.55
CA ASN A 330 8.22 -11.67 -9.78
C ASN A 330 7.83 -11.93 -11.24
N ARG A 331 8.79 -12.31 -12.08
CA ARG A 331 8.49 -12.80 -13.43
C ARG A 331 8.16 -14.28 -13.36
N ASN A 332 7.08 -14.69 -14.01
CA ASN A 332 6.92 -16.08 -14.39
C ASN A 332 8.03 -16.41 -15.39
N GLU A 333 8.85 -17.40 -15.07
CA GLU A 333 9.89 -17.86 -15.98
C GLU A 333 9.25 -18.42 -17.25
N VAL A 334 9.67 -17.90 -18.42
CA VAL A 334 9.32 -18.48 -19.72
C VAL A 334 10.31 -19.60 -19.98
N ILE A 335 9.83 -20.84 -19.98
CA ILE A 335 10.66 -22.02 -20.03
C ILE A 335 10.48 -22.71 -21.39
N PRO A 336 11.57 -22.96 -22.14
CA PRO A 336 11.51 -23.72 -23.38
C PRO A 336 10.94 -25.11 -23.16
N LEU A 337 10.13 -25.58 -24.11
CA LEU A 337 9.65 -26.96 -24.11
C LEU A 337 10.84 -27.90 -24.29
N SER A 338 11.00 -28.82 -23.33
CA SER A 338 11.95 -29.93 -23.42
C SER A 338 11.22 -31.25 -23.18
N GLN A 339 11.74 -32.34 -23.75
CA GLN A 339 11.21 -33.68 -23.50
C GLN A 339 11.64 -34.14 -22.09
N VAL A 340 10.74 -34.02 -21.12
CA VAL A 340 10.96 -34.49 -19.74
C VAL A 340 10.17 -35.77 -19.50
N LYS A 341 10.84 -36.81 -18.99
CA LYS A 341 10.18 -38.03 -18.51
C LYS A 341 9.52 -37.75 -17.18
N VAL A 342 8.22 -38.04 -17.07
CA VAL A 342 7.46 -37.91 -15.82
C VAL A 342 7.69 -39.16 -14.96
N ASN A 343 8.09 -38.97 -13.71
CA ASN A 343 8.22 -40.02 -12.69
C ASN A 343 7.61 -39.53 -11.36
N ASP A 344 7.49 -40.43 -10.38
CA ASP A 344 6.84 -40.13 -9.10
C ASP A 344 7.52 -39.00 -8.33
N GLN A 345 8.85 -38.91 -8.39
CA GLN A 345 9.59 -37.83 -7.72
C GLN A 345 9.36 -36.48 -8.37
N LEU A 346 9.21 -36.43 -9.69
CA LEU A 346 8.89 -35.21 -10.41
C LEU A 346 7.45 -34.75 -10.11
N LEU A 347 6.51 -35.69 -9.95
CA LEU A 347 5.15 -35.37 -9.48
C LEU A 347 5.18 -34.84 -8.04
N LYS A 348 5.93 -35.49 -7.14
CA LYS A 348 6.12 -35.02 -5.76
C LYS A 348 6.79 -33.65 -5.71
N ALA A 349 7.78 -33.41 -6.56
CA ALA A 349 8.44 -32.12 -6.72
C ALA A 349 7.47 -31.02 -7.16
N SER A 350 6.59 -31.31 -8.14
CA SER A 350 5.55 -30.40 -8.60
C SER A 350 4.57 -30.02 -7.48
N GLU A 351 4.21 -30.98 -6.63
CA GLU A 351 3.33 -30.74 -5.50
C GLU A 351 4.00 -29.89 -4.41
N ILE A 352 5.28 -30.18 -4.07
CA ILE A 352 6.07 -29.36 -3.14
C ILE A 352 6.20 -27.92 -3.69
N TYR A 353 6.48 -27.77 -4.99
CA TYR A 353 6.52 -26.47 -5.67
C TYR A 353 5.22 -25.71 -5.49
N ASN A 354 4.08 -26.33 -5.84
CA ASN A 354 2.77 -25.71 -5.74
C ASN A 354 2.44 -25.28 -4.29
N ARG A 355 2.76 -26.11 -3.30
CA ARG A 355 2.49 -25.80 -1.88
C ARG A 355 3.34 -24.67 -1.31
N LEU A 356 4.62 -24.57 -1.71
CA LEU A 356 5.52 -23.52 -1.24
C LEU A 356 5.43 -22.21 -2.02
N THR A 357 5.03 -22.25 -3.29
CA THR A 357 4.94 -21.03 -4.12
C THR A 357 3.50 -20.54 -4.29
N GLY A 358 2.51 -21.40 -4.05
CA GLY A 358 1.10 -21.11 -4.29
C GLY A 358 0.69 -21.10 -5.77
N VAL A 359 1.59 -21.49 -6.69
CA VAL A 359 1.31 -21.53 -8.13
C VAL A 359 1.70 -22.87 -8.73
N LYS A 360 0.96 -23.31 -9.75
CA LYS A 360 1.34 -24.47 -10.56
C LYS A 360 2.45 -24.07 -11.53
N THR A 361 3.47 -24.92 -11.66
CA THR A 361 4.51 -24.76 -12.67
C THR A 361 4.42 -25.88 -13.71
N PRO A 362 4.77 -25.63 -14.99
CA PRO A 362 4.83 -26.69 -15.99
C PRO A 362 5.80 -27.80 -15.57
N ILE A 363 5.45 -29.05 -15.88
CA ILE A 363 6.20 -30.25 -15.44
C ILE A 363 7.64 -30.30 -15.96
N TYR A 364 7.94 -29.57 -17.04
CA TYR A 364 9.26 -29.46 -17.64
C TYR A 364 10.12 -28.31 -17.06
N ASN A 365 9.66 -27.60 -16.03
CA ASN A 365 10.48 -26.58 -15.37
C ASN A 365 11.74 -27.22 -14.76
N PRO A 366 12.96 -26.75 -15.11
CA PRO A 366 14.21 -27.29 -14.58
C PRO A 366 14.28 -27.35 -13.05
N ILE A 367 13.60 -26.45 -12.34
CA ILE A 367 13.57 -26.46 -10.88
C ILE A 367 12.94 -27.75 -10.33
N LEU A 368 11.93 -28.32 -11.02
CA LEU A 368 11.29 -29.55 -10.59
C LEU A 368 12.24 -30.74 -10.68
N GLN A 369 13.12 -30.75 -11.69
CA GLN A 369 14.16 -31.79 -11.81
C GLN A 369 15.20 -31.67 -10.68
N GLN A 370 15.57 -30.46 -10.30
CA GLN A 370 16.48 -30.23 -9.16
C GLN A 370 15.85 -30.69 -7.84
N ILE A 371 14.55 -30.40 -7.63
CA ILE A 371 13.79 -30.87 -6.48
C ILE A 371 13.67 -32.39 -6.49
N ALA A 372 13.36 -33.00 -7.63
CA ALA A 372 13.26 -34.46 -7.77
C ALA A 372 14.61 -35.15 -7.44
N ALA A 373 15.73 -34.61 -7.94
CA ALA A 373 17.06 -35.13 -7.62
C ALA A 373 17.38 -35.06 -6.12
N LYS A 374 16.96 -34.00 -5.44
CA LYS A 374 17.06 -33.87 -3.98
C LYS A 374 16.25 -34.94 -3.24
N LEU A 375 15.05 -35.24 -3.74
CA LEU A 375 14.20 -36.31 -3.18
C LEU A 375 14.81 -37.69 -3.41
N ASP A 376 15.38 -37.95 -4.59
CA ASP A 376 16.11 -39.19 -4.90
C ASP A 376 17.32 -39.38 -3.98
N SER A 377 18.03 -38.31 -3.64
CA SER A 377 19.14 -38.34 -2.68
C SER A 377 18.72 -38.38 -1.20
N GLN A 378 17.43 -38.64 -0.91
CA GLN A 378 16.86 -38.65 0.45
C GLN A 378 17.08 -37.33 1.22
N ASP A 379 17.11 -36.19 0.52
CA ASP A 379 17.25 -34.84 1.08
C ASP A 379 15.97 -33.99 0.83
N PRO A 380 14.83 -34.35 1.45
CA PRO A 380 13.57 -33.65 1.20
C PRO A 380 13.60 -32.19 1.69
N ILE A 381 14.28 -31.91 2.81
CA ILE A 381 14.42 -30.54 3.33
C ILE A 381 15.24 -29.69 2.36
N GLY A 382 16.34 -30.23 1.81
CA GLY A 382 17.10 -29.54 0.76
C GLY A 382 16.31 -29.35 -0.53
N ALA A 383 15.39 -30.26 -0.86
CA ALA A 383 14.45 -30.10 -1.97
C ALA A 383 13.54 -28.88 -1.75
N ALA A 384 12.95 -28.76 -0.56
CA ALA A 384 12.14 -27.60 -0.18
C ALA A 384 12.96 -26.31 -0.05
N ALA A 385 14.23 -26.40 0.36
CA ALA A 385 15.11 -25.25 0.53
C ALA A 385 15.29 -24.45 -0.77
N LEU A 386 15.35 -25.13 -1.93
CA LEU A 386 15.39 -24.51 -3.26
C LEU A 386 14.22 -23.53 -3.46
N LEU A 387 13.05 -23.85 -2.93
CA LEU A 387 11.83 -23.07 -3.09
C LEU A 387 11.65 -21.98 -2.04
N THR A 388 12.18 -22.19 -0.83
CA THR A 388 12.21 -21.12 0.17
C THR A 388 13.20 -20.00 -0.16
N GLU A 389 13.99 -20.17 -1.23
CA GLU A 389 14.76 -19.10 -1.84
C GLU A 389 14.05 -18.46 -3.04
N HIS A 390 12.94 -19.03 -3.51
CA HIS A 390 12.17 -18.50 -4.62
C HIS A 390 11.31 -17.29 -4.19
N PRO A 391 11.23 -16.20 -4.97
CA PRO A 391 10.45 -15.02 -4.61
C PRO A 391 8.97 -15.29 -4.27
N LEU A 392 8.32 -16.19 -5.02
CA LEU A 392 6.91 -16.56 -4.79
C LEU A 392 6.64 -17.15 -3.39
N PHE A 393 7.63 -17.78 -2.75
CA PHE A 393 7.49 -18.23 -1.37
C PHE A 393 7.19 -17.04 -0.44
N TYR A 394 7.85 -15.91 -0.63
CA TYR A 394 7.67 -14.70 0.17
C TYR A 394 6.42 -13.91 -0.24
N ASN A 395 6.24 -13.70 -1.54
CA ASN A 395 5.15 -12.89 -2.09
C ASN A 395 3.76 -13.52 -1.95
N ILE A 396 3.68 -14.86 -1.87
CA ILE A 396 2.42 -15.58 -1.77
C ILE A 396 2.33 -16.33 -0.45
N THR A 397 3.21 -17.30 -0.21
CA THR A 397 3.02 -18.27 0.89
C THR A 397 3.22 -17.62 2.27
N VAL A 398 4.36 -16.95 2.49
CA VAL A 398 4.64 -16.27 3.77
C VAL A 398 3.74 -15.04 3.94
N LYS A 399 3.46 -14.29 2.85
CA LYS A 399 2.49 -13.19 2.88
C LYS A 399 1.12 -13.65 3.34
N ASN A 400 0.59 -14.74 2.78
CA ASN A 400 -0.73 -15.29 3.14
C ASN A 400 -0.75 -15.86 4.57
N PHE A 401 0.32 -16.53 4.99
CA PHE A 401 0.50 -16.99 6.37
C PHE A 401 0.39 -15.82 7.36
N ALA A 402 1.09 -14.72 7.06
CA ALA A 402 1.12 -13.54 7.90
C ALA A 402 -0.18 -12.72 7.85
N ALA A 403 -0.80 -12.61 6.67
CA ALA A 403 -2.04 -11.84 6.46
C ALA A 403 -3.16 -12.30 7.39
N LYS A 404 -3.33 -13.62 7.57
CA LYS A 404 -4.31 -14.19 8.50
C LYS A 404 -4.15 -13.73 9.94
N MET A 405 -2.92 -13.52 10.41
CA MET A 405 -2.65 -13.06 11.78
C MET A 405 -2.72 -11.52 11.92
N SER A 406 -2.89 -10.79 10.82
CA SER A 406 -2.85 -9.32 10.80
C SER A 406 -4.23 -8.65 10.94
N ASN A 407 -5.32 -9.42 10.96
CA ASN A 407 -6.68 -8.91 10.98
C ASN A 407 -7.63 -9.81 11.79
N ARG A 408 -8.80 -9.26 12.14
CA ARG A 408 -9.78 -9.94 13.01
C ARG A 408 -10.54 -11.07 12.33
N ASP A 409 -10.65 -11.05 11.01
CA ASP A 409 -11.43 -12.02 10.23
C ASP A 409 -10.58 -13.24 9.85
N GLU A 410 -9.29 -13.25 10.25
CA GLU A 410 -8.31 -14.29 9.95
C GLU A 410 -8.23 -14.64 8.45
N THR A 411 -8.48 -13.63 7.61
CA THR A 411 -8.54 -13.75 6.15
C THR A 411 -7.26 -13.31 5.47
N ILE A 412 -6.98 -13.87 4.29
CA ILE A 412 -5.89 -13.43 3.41
C ILE A 412 -6.30 -12.23 2.55
N ASN A 413 -7.60 -11.89 2.50
CA ASN A 413 -8.17 -10.82 1.68
C ASN A 413 -7.97 -9.45 2.34
N VAL A 414 -6.74 -9.17 2.76
CA VAL A 414 -6.32 -7.87 3.29
C VAL A 414 -5.08 -7.41 2.54
N PRO A 415 -4.89 -6.10 2.31
CA PRO A 415 -3.68 -5.60 1.68
C PRO A 415 -2.44 -5.93 2.51
N LEU A 416 -1.28 -5.98 1.84
CA LEU A 416 0.00 -5.97 2.53
C LEU A 416 0.07 -4.78 3.52
N ASN A 417 0.71 -5.01 4.66
CA ASN A 417 0.83 -4.05 5.76
C ASN A 417 2.12 -4.28 6.56
N ASP A 418 2.43 -3.41 7.52
CA ASP A 418 3.65 -3.46 8.33
C ASP A 418 3.79 -4.76 9.15
N PHE A 419 2.71 -5.29 9.70
CA PHE A 419 2.70 -6.60 10.37
C PHE A 419 3.13 -7.71 9.40
N THR A 420 2.49 -7.76 8.24
CA THR A 420 2.72 -8.82 7.24
C THR A 420 4.13 -8.73 6.65
N ALA A 421 4.56 -7.52 6.27
CA ALA A 421 5.91 -7.27 5.77
C ALA A 421 6.99 -7.64 6.79
N THR A 422 6.74 -7.41 8.09
CA THR A 422 7.66 -7.77 9.17
C THR A 422 7.87 -9.28 9.28
N ILE A 423 6.80 -10.09 9.16
CA ILE A 423 6.93 -11.55 9.15
C ILE A 423 7.66 -12.03 7.89
N VAL A 424 7.33 -11.47 6.72
CA VAL A 424 7.98 -11.83 5.44
C VAL A 424 9.48 -11.56 5.51
N GLY A 425 9.87 -10.35 5.92
CA GLY A 425 11.27 -9.94 6.04
C GLY A 425 12.03 -10.74 7.09
N ALA A 426 11.45 -10.95 8.27
CA ALA A 426 12.09 -11.76 9.32
C ALA A 426 12.28 -13.23 8.90
N THR A 427 11.32 -13.79 8.14
CA THR A 427 11.45 -15.15 7.58
C THR A 427 12.56 -15.23 6.54
N ARG A 428 12.66 -14.23 5.65
CA ARG A 428 13.74 -14.13 4.67
C ARG A 428 15.11 -14.08 5.34
N ASP A 429 15.23 -13.22 6.35
CA ASP A 429 16.47 -12.96 7.09
C ASP A 429 16.79 -14.04 8.13
N ASN A 430 16.03 -15.14 8.15
CA ASN A 430 16.24 -16.29 9.05
C ASN A 430 16.24 -15.91 10.54
N LEU A 431 15.49 -14.87 10.93
CA LEU A 431 15.42 -14.43 12.32
C LEU A 431 14.72 -15.46 13.20
N ASN A 432 15.10 -15.49 14.48
CA ASN A 432 14.35 -16.24 15.50
C ASN A 432 12.94 -15.64 15.61
N SER A 433 11.92 -16.43 15.33
CA SER A 433 10.53 -15.95 15.28
C SER A 433 9.95 -15.51 16.62
N LYS A 434 10.56 -15.86 17.77
CA LYS A 434 10.17 -15.28 19.06
C LYS A 434 10.34 -13.77 19.09
N THR A 435 11.40 -13.28 18.46
CA THR A 435 11.73 -11.84 18.44
C THR A 435 10.65 -11.00 17.79
N LEU A 436 9.80 -11.59 16.93
CA LEU A 436 8.65 -10.92 16.32
C LEU A 436 7.67 -10.36 17.36
N LEU A 437 7.64 -10.88 18.60
CA LEU A 437 6.68 -10.44 19.61
C LEU A 437 7.22 -9.41 20.61
N TYR A 438 8.53 -9.16 20.65
CA TYR A 438 9.11 -8.31 21.71
C TYR A 438 10.32 -7.48 21.30
N GLU A 439 10.96 -7.73 20.15
CA GLU A 439 12.11 -6.92 19.74
C GLU A 439 11.69 -5.62 19.07
N ASN A 440 12.62 -4.66 19.03
CA ASN A 440 12.39 -3.32 18.51
C ASN A 440 12.72 -3.19 17.02
N TYR A 441 11.93 -3.85 16.16
CA TYR A 441 12.07 -3.73 14.72
C TYR A 441 10.77 -3.92 13.95
N TYR A 442 10.79 -3.50 12.69
CA TYR A 442 9.77 -3.76 11.69
C TYR A 442 10.43 -3.87 10.30
N TYR A 443 9.67 -4.21 9.26
CA TYR A 443 10.15 -4.17 7.88
C TYR A 443 9.31 -3.23 7.02
N GLN A 444 9.97 -2.57 6.09
CA GLN A 444 9.37 -1.76 5.02
C GLN A 444 10.16 -1.99 3.73
N ALA A 445 9.65 -1.54 2.59
CA ALA A 445 10.43 -1.55 1.36
C ALA A 445 11.56 -0.52 1.42
N ASP A 446 12.72 -0.89 0.88
CA ASP A 446 13.82 0.00 0.61
C ASP A 446 13.44 0.91 -0.57
N PRO A 447 13.29 2.24 -0.36
CA PRO A 447 12.88 3.15 -1.43
C PRO A 447 13.88 3.25 -2.59
N SER A 448 15.11 2.74 -2.42
CA SER A 448 16.07 2.61 -3.53
C SER A 448 15.80 1.41 -4.44
N LYS A 449 15.02 0.43 -3.97
CA LYS A 449 14.73 -0.83 -4.65
C LYS A 449 13.26 -1.01 -5.04
N ALA A 450 12.37 -0.23 -4.42
CA ALA A 450 10.95 -0.25 -4.70
C ALA A 450 10.39 1.16 -4.76
N ALA A 451 9.62 1.41 -5.81
CA ALA A 451 9.00 2.69 -6.08
C ALA A 451 7.66 2.80 -5.34
N VAL A 452 7.70 3.22 -4.07
CA VAL A 452 6.53 3.29 -3.17
C VAL A 452 6.56 4.56 -2.31
N PRO A 453 5.38 5.09 -1.88
CA PRO A 453 5.30 6.18 -0.90
C PRO A 453 6.06 5.80 0.38
N SER A 454 6.83 6.71 0.96
CA SER A 454 7.81 6.36 2.00
C SER A 454 7.91 7.37 3.14
N ASP A 455 6.92 8.24 3.33
CA ASP A 455 6.88 9.06 4.55
C ASP A 455 6.71 8.22 5.82
N ASP A 456 7.53 8.50 6.82
CA ASP A 456 7.35 7.87 8.13
C ASP A 456 5.99 8.24 8.74
N VAL A 457 5.52 9.49 8.61
CA VAL A 457 4.26 9.92 9.25
C VAL A 457 3.04 9.54 8.40
N ASP A 458 2.93 10.08 7.20
CA ASP A 458 1.73 10.02 6.39
C ASP A 458 1.54 8.65 5.71
N ASP A 459 2.62 8.00 5.26
CA ASP A 459 2.53 6.76 4.46
C ASP A 459 2.67 5.47 5.29
N LEU A 460 3.29 5.57 6.47
CA LEU A 460 3.62 4.44 7.34
C LEU A 460 2.85 4.48 8.68
N LEU A 461 2.88 5.60 9.41
CA LEU A 461 2.30 5.67 10.77
C LEU A 461 0.81 6.05 10.79
N LYS A 462 0.33 6.85 9.84
CA LYS A 462 -1.07 7.30 9.74
C LYS A 462 -1.89 6.60 8.66
N SER A 463 -1.24 5.86 7.77
CA SER A 463 -1.91 5.13 6.69
C SER A 463 -1.26 3.77 6.43
N ASN A 464 -1.72 3.08 5.39
CA ASN A 464 -1.10 1.85 4.88
C ASN A 464 -0.57 2.05 3.44
N ASN A 465 -0.36 3.31 3.02
CA ASN A 465 -0.10 3.67 1.63
C ASN A 465 1.17 3.00 1.09
N HIS A 466 2.24 2.98 1.90
CA HIS A 466 3.51 2.35 1.56
C HIS A 466 3.33 0.88 1.16
N TYR A 467 2.65 0.11 2.01
CA TYR A 467 2.50 -1.33 1.82
C TYR A 467 1.46 -1.68 0.76
N GLU A 468 0.38 -0.90 0.63
CA GLU A 468 -0.58 -1.06 -0.46
C GLU A 468 0.04 -0.75 -1.83
N ALA A 469 0.91 0.25 -1.91
CA ALA A 469 1.67 0.53 -3.14
C ALA A 469 2.66 -0.59 -3.45
N LEU A 470 3.29 -1.16 -2.42
CA LEU A 470 4.19 -2.30 -2.57
C LEU A 470 3.48 -3.54 -3.11
N ASP A 471 2.27 -3.82 -2.64
CA ASP A 471 1.44 -4.93 -3.12
C ASP A 471 0.96 -4.71 -4.56
N ARG A 472 0.43 -3.50 -4.87
CA ARG A 472 -0.04 -3.13 -6.22
C ARG A 472 1.08 -3.05 -7.26
N GLY A 473 2.31 -2.78 -6.82
CA GLY A 473 3.50 -2.74 -7.67
C GLY A 473 4.02 -4.12 -8.10
N ASP A 474 3.48 -5.21 -7.54
CA ASP A 474 3.95 -6.59 -7.73
C ASP A 474 5.43 -6.81 -7.36
N PHE A 475 5.93 -6.04 -6.40
CA PHE A 475 7.35 -6.04 -6.06
C PHE A 475 7.81 -7.38 -5.45
N ASP A 476 8.99 -7.88 -5.79
CA ASP A 476 9.61 -9.03 -5.11
C ASP A 476 9.94 -8.66 -3.65
N LEU A 477 9.14 -9.16 -2.71
CA LEU A 477 9.29 -8.87 -1.27
C LEU A 477 10.61 -9.40 -0.72
N LYS A 478 11.17 -10.46 -1.33
CA LYS A 478 12.49 -10.98 -0.98
C LYS A 478 13.57 -9.93 -1.27
N ALA A 479 13.48 -9.27 -2.42
CA ALA A 479 14.49 -8.32 -2.89
C ALA A 479 14.38 -6.94 -2.21
N VAL A 480 13.14 -6.47 -1.98
CA VAL A 480 12.91 -5.05 -1.66
C VAL A 480 12.77 -4.75 -0.17
N LEU A 481 12.40 -5.71 0.69
CA LEU A 481 12.20 -5.43 2.11
C LEU A 481 13.52 -5.17 2.85
N VAL A 482 13.53 -4.22 3.78
CA VAL A 482 14.66 -3.92 4.66
C VAL A 482 14.20 -3.83 6.10
N LYS A 483 15.01 -4.36 7.03
CA LYS A 483 14.77 -4.26 8.46
C LYS A 483 15.00 -2.83 8.93
N LYS A 484 14.07 -2.30 9.73
CA LYS A 484 14.16 -0.97 10.34
C LYS A 484 14.15 -1.09 11.86
N THR A 485 14.95 -0.26 12.51
CA THR A 485 15.03 -0.10 13.95
C THR A 485 15.42 1.35 14.27
N PRO A 486 14.86 1.99 15.31
CA PRO A 486 13.78 1.49 16.17
C PRO A 486 12.40 1.49 15.46
N GLN A 487 11.40 0.85 16.06
CA GLN A 487 9.99 1.08 15.71
C GLN A 487 9.60 2.52 16.05
N LEU A 488 8.77 3.13 15.20
CA LEU A 488 8.38 4.53 15.30
C LEU A 488 6.91 4.69 15.70
N VAL A 489 6.57 5.85 16.26
CA VAL A 489 5.21 6.34 16.54
C VAL A 489 5.12 7.83 16.19
N PHE A 490 3.91 8.34 15.99
CA PHE A 490 3.68 9.74 15.64
C PHE A 490 3.46 10.61 16.88
N ASP A 491 4.18 11.73 17.01
CA ASP A 491 4.08 12.63 18.16
C ASP A 491 3.10 13.81 18.01
N GLY A 492 2.37 13.85 16.89
CA GLY A 492 1.54 14.98 16.51
C GLY A 492 2.20 15.91 15.48
N THR A 493 3.51 15.82 15.29
CA THR A 493 4.28 16.60 14.31
C THR A 493 5.19 15.71 13.45
N SER A 494 5.90 14.77 14.06
CA SER A 494 6.97 13.98 13.45
C SER A 494 6.90 12.51 13.89
N ALA A 495 7.68 11.65 13.21
CA ALA A 495 7.93 10.29 13.65
C ALA A 495 9.03 10.28 14.72
N VAL A 496 8.78 9.58 15.83
CA VAL A 496 9.71 9.44 16.96
C VAL A 496 9.80 7.97 17.40
N SER A 497 10.85 7.60 18.13
CA SER A 497 11.01 6.24 18.65
C SER A 497 9.84 5.83 19.55
N ASN A 498 9.32 4.62 19.34
CA ASN A 498 8.33 4.02 20.24
C ASN A 498 8.96 3.77 21.62
N PRO A 499 8.40 4.31 22.72
CA PRO A 499 8.93 4.08 24.07
C PRO A 499 8.78 2.65 24.58
N THR A 500 7.82 1.88 24.07
CA THR A 500 7.54 0.50 24.52
C THR A 500 7.32 -0.43 23.31
N PRO A 501 8.36 -0.66 22.49
CA PRO A 501 8.26 -1.46 21.27
C PRO A 501 8.06 -2.96 21.58
N ALA A 502 7.28 -3.66 20.77
CA ALA A 502 7.07 -5.11 20.89
C ALA A 502 6.79 -5.77 19.54
N GLY A 503 7.68 -5.53 18.57
CA GLY A 503 7.63 -6.11 17.23
C GLY A 503 6.24 -5.98 16.60
N LEU A 504 5.66 -7.12 16.24
CA LEU A 504 4.34 -7.23 15.65
C LEU A 504 3.23 -6.59 16.50
N LEU A 505 3.31 -6.66 17.83
CA LEU A 505 2.27 -6.19 18.74
C LEU A 505 2.18 -4.66 18.83
N THR A 506 3.17 -3.94 18.30
CA THR A 506 3.18 -2.47 18.21
C THR A 506 3.20 -1.95 16.77
N THR A 507 2.97 -2.83 15.80
CA THR A 507 2.70 -2.41 14.42
C THR A 507 1.41 -1.61 14.34
N ARG A 508 1.34 -0.68 13.37
CA ARG A 508 0.13 0.08 13.09
C ARG A 508 -1.01 -0.86 12.73
N GLN A 509 -0.78 -1.89 11.91
CA GLN A 509 -1.82 -2.85 11.54
C GLN A 509 -2.38 -3.60 12.74
N TRP A 510 -1.53 -4.10 13.65
CA TRP A 510 -1.98 -4.79 14.86
C TRP A 510 -2.82 -3.86 15.74
N ALA A 511 -2.36 -2.63 15.94
CA ALA A 511 -3.11 -1.62 16.70
C ALA A 511 -4.45 -1.29 16.04
N ALA A 512 -4.49 -1.15 14.71
CA ALA A 512 -5.72 -0.90 13.96
C ALA A 512 -6.77 -2.00 14.15
N ALA A 513 -6.34 -3.26 14.16
CA ALA A 513 -7.24 -4.40 14.37
C ALA A 513 -7.67 -4.56 15.84
N HIS A 514 -6.77 -4.33 16.80
CA HIS A 514 -6.95 -4.80 18.16
C HIS A 514 -7.04 -3.72 19.25
N PHE A 515 -6.58 -2.49 18.99
CA PHE A 515 -6.61 -1.40 19.97
C PHE A 515 -7.76 -0.40 19.73
N LEU A 516 -8.49 -0.55 18.62
CA LEU A 516 -9.66 0.28 18.33
C LEU A 516 -10.80 -0.05 19.31
N ALA A 517 -11.29 1.01 19.98
CA ALA A 517 -12.34 0.96 20.98
C ALA A 517 -12.04 0.02 22.17
N GLY A 518 -13.04 -0.18 23.04
CA GLY A 518 -12.96 -1.06 24.21
C GLY A 518 -11.78 -0.72 25.12
N THR A 519 -11.24 -1.74 25.80
CA THR A 519 -10.15 -1.59 26.77
C THR A 519 -8.95 -2.49 26.44
N ASN A 520 -8.68 -2.76 25.15
CA ASN A 520 -7.59 -3.68 24.72
C ASN A 520 -7.68 -5.14 25.20
N ARG A 521 -8.82 -5.63 25.73
CA ARG A 521 -9.01 -7.09 25.96
C ARG A 521 -8.89 -7.90 24.67
N ARG A 522 -9.33 -7.30 23.55
CA ARG A 522 -9.17 -7.88 22.21
C ARG A 522 -7.70 -8.13 21.85
N ALA A 523 -6.79 -7.26 22.27
CA ALA A 523 -5.36 -7.45 22.01
C ALA A 523 -4.83 -8.70 22.70
N VAL A 524 -5.19 -8.90 23.97
CA VAL A 524 -4.83 -10.12 24.72
C VAL A 524 -5.40 -11.36 24.03
N GLU A 525 -6.70 -11.34 23.71
CA GLU A 525 -7.36 -12.47 23.05
C GLU A 525 -6.66 -12.85 21.75
N PHE A 526 -6.44 -11.88 20.86
CA PHE A 526 -5.81 -12.18 19.58
C PHE A 526 -4.32 -12.52 19.73
N THR A 527 -3.61 -12.02 20.73
CA THR A 527 -2.24 -12.51 20.99
C THR A 527 -2.24 -13.99 21.39
N LEU A 528 -3.16 -14.44 22.23
CA LEU A 528 -3.30 -15.86 22.57
C LEU A 528 -3.74 -16.68 21.35
N ARG A 529 -4.77 -16.23 20.63
CA ARG A 529 -5.28 -16.90 19.44
C ARG A 529 -4.23 -17.02 18.33
N GLU A 530 -3.54 -15.93 18.00
CA GLU A 530 -2.60 -15.90 16.87
C GLU A 530 -1.28 -16.62 17.20
N PHE A 531 -0.74 -16.43 18.40
CA PHE A 531 0.62 -16.89 18.71
C PHE A 531 0.69 -18.11 19.61
N THR A 532 -0.43 -18.53 20.21
CA THR A 532 -0.51 -19.77 21.00
C THR A 532 -1.60 -20.72 20.53
N CYS A 533 -2.39 -20.33 19.52
CA CYS A 533 -3.50 -21.11 18.96
C CYS A 533 -4.50 -21.55 20.04
N THR A 534 -4.64 -20.72 21.07
CA THR A 534 -5.51 -20.95 22.23
C THR A 534 -6.38 -19.70 22.39
N PRO A 535 -7.54 -19.65 21.72
CA PRO A 535 -8.46 -18.52 21.88
C PRO A 535 -9.01 -18.50 23.31
N ILE A 536 -9.62 -17.39 23.74
CA ILE A 536 -9.97 -17.14 25.14
C ILE A 536 -10.93 -18.19 25.68
N GLU A 537 -11.78 -18.79 24.85
CA GLU A 537 -12.69 -19.86 25.27
C GLU A 537 -11.93 -21.08 25.79
N ASN A 538 -10.72 -21.31 25.26
CA ASN A 538 -9.83 -22.40 25.66
C ASN A 538 -8.80 -21.97 26.70
N ALA A 539 -8.47 -20.68 26.76
CA ALA A 539 -7.57 -20.13 27.79
C ALA A 539 -8.28 -19.79 29.09
N ALA A 540 -9.62 -19.72 29.09
CA ALA A 540 -10.43 -19.36 30.24
C ALA A 540 -10.12 -20.21 31.48
N ASP A 541 -9.97 -19.55 32.62
CA ASP A 541 -9.58 -20.19 33.88
C ASP A 541 -10.38 -19.61 35.06
N SER A 542 -11.35 -20.39 35.54
CA SER A 542 -12.20 -20.00 36.66
C SER A 542 -11.50 -20.02 38.02
N SER A 543 -10.30 -20.60 38.13
CA SER A 543 -9.53 -20.59 39.37
C SER A 543 -8.76 -19.28 39.58
N GLY A 544 -8.62 -18.46 38.53
CA GLY A 544 -7.95 -17.17 38.59
C GLY A 544 -8.60 -16.21 39.61
N PRO A 545 -7.80 -15.38 40.31
CA PRO A 545 -8.30 -14.34 41.21
C PRO A 545 -9.18 -13.30 40.50
N GLU A 546 -10.25 -12.83 41.17
CA GLU A 546 -11.18 -11.83 40.61
C GLU A 546 -10.70 -10.38 40.76
N ASP A 547 -9.66 -10.15 41.57
CA ASP A 547 -9.11 -8.83 41.92
C ASP A 547 -8.43 -8.12 40.74
N VAL A 548 -8.15 -8.82 39.65
CA VAL A 548 -7.67 -8.24 38.39
C VAL A 548 -8.80 -7.69 37.52
N ILE A 549 -10.04 -8.13 37.72
CA ILE A 549 -11.13 -7.83 36.80
C ILE A 549 -11.60 -6.38 37.00
N GLY A 550 -11.66 -5.64 35.90
CA GLY A 550 -11.94 -4.20 35.89
C GLY A 550 -13.29 -3.78 36.46
N ARG A 551 -13.40 -2.49 36.76
CA ARG A 551 -14.65 -1.83 37.20
C ARG A 551 -15.73 -1.80 36.12
N ASP A 552 -15.35 -1.99 34.86
CA ASP A 552 -16.23 -1.93 33.70
C ASP A 552 -17.05 -3.21 33.45
N ILE A 553 -16.86 -4.23 34.30
CA ILE A 553 -17.54 -5.54 34.21
C ILE A 553 -18.59 -5.65 35.30
N ASP A 554 -19.84 -5.87 34.88
CA ASP A 554 -20.97 -6.13 35.76
C ASP A 554 -20.79 -7.47 36.49
N ARG A 555 -20.97 -7.46 37.81
CA ARG A 555 -20.94 -8.67 38.66
C ARG A 555 -22.31 -9.30 38.83
N ASN A 556 -23.35 -8.67 38.33
CA ASN A 556 -24.70 -9.18 38.32
C ASN A 556 -25.32 -9.15 36.90
N PRO A 557 -24.63 -9.71 35.88
CA PRO A 557 -25.03 -9.57 34.48
C PRO A 557 -26.43 -10.13 34.24
N GLY A 558 -27.35 -9.25 33.84
CA GLY A 558 -28.77 -9.62 33.65
C GLY A 558 -29.48 -10.01 34.95
N GLY A 559 -29.03 -9.49 36.09
CA GLY A 559 -29.60 -9.80 37.41
C GLY A 559 -29.09 -11.11 38.04
N SER A 560 -28.07 -11.75 37.46
CA SER A 560 -27.55 -13.04 37.92
C SER A 560 -26.06 -12.99 38.29
N MET A 561 -25.77 -13.04 39.60
CA MET A 561 -24.41 -13.22 40.11
C MET A 561 -23.81 -14.57 39.70
N SER A 562 -24.64 -15.62 39.64
CA SER A 562 -24.19 -16.94 39.20
C SER A 562 -23.65 -16.89 37.78
N LYS A 563 -24.27 -16.14 36.87
CA LYS A 563 -23.76 -15.96 35.51
C LYS A 563 -22.37 -15.31 35.48
N PHE A 564 -22.09 -14.36 36.37
CA PHE A 564 -20.75 -13.82 36.50
C PHE A 564 -19.76 -14.89 36.97
N THR A 565 -20.06 -15.59 38.07
CA THR A 565 -19.13 -16.55 38.68
C THR A 565 -18.91 -17.80 37.85
N THR A 566 -19.90 -18.27 37.08
CA THR A 566 -19.81 -19.51 36.30
C THR A 566 -19.40 -19.31 34.84
N SER A 567 -19.56 -18.10 34.28
CA SER A 567 -19.39 -17.89 32.83
C SER A 567 -18.49 -16.72 32.48
N CYS A 568 -18.69 -15.53 33.06
CA CYS A 568 -17.90 -14.36 32.68
C CYS A 568 -16.51 -14.34 33.34
N ARG A 569 -16.42 -14.76 34.61
CA ARG A 569 -15.20 -14.71 35.41
C ARG A 569 -14.03 -15.40 34.71
N ALA A 570 -14.23 -16.63 34.22
CA ALA A 570 -13.14 -17.46 33.70
C ALA A 570 -12.36 -16.81 32.54
N CYS A 571 -13.04 -16.09 31.66
CA CYS A 571 -12.37 -15.33 30.59
C CYS A 571 -11.74 -14.04 31.14
N HIS A 572 -12.46 -13.32 32.01
CA HIS A 572 -12.02 -12.02 32.52
C HIS A 572 -10.79 -12.10 33.43
N THR A 573 -10.63 -13.16 34.23
CA THR A 573 -9.42 -13.34 35.05
C THR A 573 -8.15 -13.36 34.20
N VAL A 574 -8.21 -13.95 33.00
CA VAL A 574 -7.09 -14.04 32.05
C VAL A 574 -6.94 -12.74 31.26
N LEU A 575 -8.03 -12.27 30.63
CA LEU A 575 -8.01 -11.06 29.80
C LEU A 575 -7.59 -9.83 30.60
N ASP A 576 -8.16 -9.64 31.79
CA ASP A 576 -7.91 -8.46 32.63
C ASP A 576 -6.58 -8.57 33.37
N GLY A 577 -6.07 -9.79 33.60
CA GLY A 577 -4.73 -10.02 34.13
C GLY A 577 -3.64 -9.51 33.17
N PHE A 578 -3.78 -9.78 31.87
CA PHE A 578 -2.81 -9.38 30.84
C PHE A 578 -3.06 -8.00 30.21
N ARG A 579 -4.32 -7.54 30.17
CA ARG A 579 -4.71 -6.26 29.54
C ARG A 579 -3.80 -5.08 29.91
N PRO A 580 -3.35 -4.88 31.17
CA PRO A 580 -2.48 -3.78 31.55
C PRO A 580 -1.20 -3.67 30.72
N ALA A 581 -0.70 -4.75 30.11
CA ALA A 581 0.44 -4.69 29.19
C ALA A 581 0.27 -3.63 28.07
N TYR A 582 -0.98 -3.33 27.69
CA TYR A 582 -1.35 -2.37 26.66
C TYR A 582 -1.83 -1.01 27.22
N ALA A 583 -1.65 -0.74 28.51
CA ALA A 583 -2.27 0.39 29.22
C ALA A 583 -1.89 1.76 28.64
N PHE A 584 -0.73 1.88 28.01
CA PHE A 584 -0.20 3.15 27.51
C PHE A 584 -0.55 3.41 26.03
N MET A 585 -1.33 2.53 25.40
CA MET A 585 -1.61 2.59 23.97
C MET A 585 -3.10 2.60 23.63
N THR A 586 -3.45 3.39 22.61
CA THR A 586 -4.74 3.32 21.94
C THR A 586 -4.59 3.51 20.44
N PHE A 587 -5.62 3.14 19.67
CA PHE A 587 -5.66 3.43 18.24
C PHE A 587 -6.92 4.22 17.93
N SER A 588 -6.73 5.40 17.34
CA SER A 588 -7.78 6.31 16.89
C SER A 588 -7.19 7.28 15.87
N ASN A 589 -8.05 7.91 15.05
CA ASN A 589 -7.60 8.79 13.97
C ASN A 589 -6.57 8.13 13.02
N ASN A 590 -6.70 6.82 12.79
CA ASN A 590 -5.84 6.00 11.92
C ASN A 590 -4.35 5.84 12.31
N PHE A 591 -3.96 6.13 13.56
CA PHE A 591 -2.59 5.86 14.04
C PHE A 591 -2.56 5.33 15.49
N LEU A 592 -1.44 4.68 15.83
CA LEU A 592 -1.14 4.23 17.18
C LEU A 592 -0.72 5.42 18.04
N LYS A 593 -1.45 5.67 19.12
CA LYS A 593 -1.14 6.71 20.12
C LYS A 593 -0.52 6.10 21.36
N HIS A 594 0.43 6.82 21.95
CA HIS A 594 1.14 6.43 23.16
C HIS A 594 1.06 7.54 24.23
N SER A 595 0.74 7.22 25.48
CA SER A 595 0.59 8.21 26.57
C SER A 595 1.86 8.97 26.88
N LEU A 596 3.03 8.35 26.72
CA LEU A 596 4.31 9.03 26.93
C LEU A 596 4.67 10.02 25.81
N ILE A 597 3.92 10.03 24.71
CA ILE A 597 4.21 10.88 23.53
C ILE A 597 3.14 11.95 23.35
N VAL A 598 1.85 11.56 23.34
CA VAL A 598 0.74 12.47 23.08
C VAL A 598 -0.34 12.45 24.18
N PRO A 599 -0.02 12.61 25.48
CA PRO A 599 -1.02 12.56 26.55
C PRO A 599 -1.95 13.78 26.55
N ASN A 600 -3.18 13.60 27.03
CA ASN A 600 -4.05 14.70 27.45
C ASN A 600 -4.91 14.29 28.65
N SER A 601 -4.62 14.91 29.80
CA SER A 601 -5.31 14.71 31.08
C SER A 601 -6.39 15.76 31.37
N THR A 602 -6.52 16.79 30.52
CA THR A 602 -7.33 17.99 30.81
C THR A 602 -8.74 17.93 30.25
N ALA A 603 -9.01 17.05 29.28
CA ALA A 603 -10.29 17.01 28.60
C ALA A 603 -11.02 15.67 28.83
N ASN A 604 -11.90 15.70 29.82
CA ASN A 604 -12.82 14.61 30.15
C ASN A 604 -13.83 14.30 29.03
N ASN A 605 -13.84 15.01 27.91
CA ASN A 605 -14.70 14.74 26.75
C ASN A 605 -13.91 14.80 25.43
N LEU A 606 -12.61 14.46 25.44
CA LEU A 606 -11.86 14.35 24.19
C LEU A 606 -12.56 13.38 23.25
N ASN A 607 -12.93 13.91 22.09
CA ASN A 607 -13.20 13.08 20.93
C ASN A 607 -11.85 12.55 20.41
N GLU A 608 -11.38 11.46 21.02
CA GLU A 608 -10.10 10.84 20.65
C GLU A 608 -10.04 10.47 19.16
N ASP A 609 -11.19 10.19 18.53
CA ASP A 609 -11.27 9.82 17.11
C ASP A 609 -10.82 10.93 16.16
N ASN A 610 -10.88 12.20 16.60
CA ASN A 610 -10.46 13.36 15.80
C ASN A 610 -9.28 14.13 16.41
N SER A 611 -8.71 13.64 17.52
CA SER A 611 -7.61 14.30 18.23
C SER A 611 -6.26 13.68 17.87
N THR A 612 -5.17 14.45 17.90
CA THR A 612 -3.80 13.89 17.91
C THR A 612 -3.43 13.36 19.29
N SER A 613 -3.89 14.03 20.35
CA SER A 613 -3.71 13.57 21.72
C SER A 613 -4.54 12.33 22.06
N MET A 614 -4.04 11.59 23.03
CA MET A 614 -4.67 10.45 23.69
C MET A 614 -5.21 10.87 25.06
N GLY A 615 -6.48 10.58 25.34
CA GLY A 615 -7.04 10.79 26.67
C GLY A 615 -6.37 9.87 27.68
N VAL A 616 -5.94 10.42 28.81
CA VAL A 616 -5.40 9.65 29.93
C VAL A 616 -6.27 9.83 31.17
N HIS A 617 -6.25 8.86 32.07
CA HIS A 617 -7.02 8.93 33.31
C HIS A 617 -6.38 9.94 34.29
N VAL A 618 -7.18 10.78 34.95
CA VAL A 618 -6.67 11.80 35.89
C VAL A 618 -5.87 11.18 37.05
N ASP A 619 -6.38 10.10 37.65
CA ASP A 619 -5.71 9.38 38.75
C ASP A 619 -4.66 8.35 38.30
N ALA A 620 -4.46 8.22 36.99
CA ALA A 620 -3.47 7.33 36.38
C ALA A 620 -3.00 7.95 35.05
N PRO A 621 -2.22 9.06 35.10
CA PRO A 621 -2.00 9.96 33.96
C PRO A 621 -1.20 9.35 32.80
N LYS A 622 -0.67 8.13 32.96
CA LYS A 622 -0.03 7.37 31.88
C LYS A 622 -0.98 6.35 31.24
N VAL A 623 -2.08 5.99 31.88
CA VAL A 623 -3.00 4.95 31.42
C VAL A 623 -4.03 5.57 30.47
N ALA A 624 -4.19 4.96 29.29
CA ALA A 624 -5.22 5.32 28.33
C ALA A 624 -6.59 5.30 29.00
N ARG A 625 -7.32 6.39 28.89
CA ARG A 625 -8.54 6.64 29.66
C ARG A 625 -9.57 5.51 29.56
N LYS A 626 -9.65 4.87 28.38
CA LYS A 626 -10.54 3.75 28.11
C LYS A 626 -10.41 2.58 29.09
N PHE A 627 -9.24 2.35 29.70
CA PHE A 627 -9.01 1.24 30.64
C PHE A 627 -9.79 1.35 31.94
N ASN A 628 -10.15 2.57 32.35
CA ASN A 628 -10.86 2.87 33.58
C ASN A 628 -12.23 3.52 33.33
N ARG A 629 -12.74 3.47 32.09
CA ARG A 629 -14.08 3.94 31.72
C ARG A 629 -15.15 3.05 32.37
N ASN A 630 -16.38 3.56 32.51
CA ASN A 630 -17.53 2.85 33.10
C ASN A 630 -17.26 2.42 34.56
N GLU A 631 -16.60 3.29 35.32
CA GLU A 631 -16.22 3.02 36.71
C GLU A 631 -17.39 2.83 37.68
N THR A 632 -18.59 3.25 37.30
CA THR A 632 -19.82 3.08 38.08
C THR A 632 -20.47 1.70 37.89
N THR A 633 -20.05 0.90 36.91
CA THR A 633 -20.61 -0.45 36.67
C THR A 633 -20.34 -1.37 37.86
N PHE A 634 -19.09 -1.44 38.33
CA PHE A 634 -18.73 -2.10 39.58
C PHE A 634 -17.59 -1.33 40.26
N PRO A 635 -17.89 -0.36 41.15
CA PRO A 635 -16.89 0.52 41.74
C PRO A 635 -15.75 -0.20 42.49
N GLY A 636 -16.02 -1.39 43.05
CA GLY A 636 -15.02 -2.22 43.74
C GLY A 636 -14.08 -3.02 42.83
N GLY A 637 -14.23 -2.93 41.51
CA GLY A 637 -13.37 -3.62 40.55
C GLY A 637 -11.97 -3.01 40.44
N LYS A 638 -11.08 -3.68 39.69
CA LYS A 638 -9.70 -3.23 39.51
C LYS A 638 -9.62 -1.87 38.81
N VAL A 639 -8.84 -0.97 39.40
CA VAL A 639 -8.35 0.25 38.75
C VAL A 639 -6.98 -0.05 38.13
N VAL A 640 -6.83 0.19 36.82
CA VAL A 640 -5.55 0.06 36.13
C VAL A 640 -4.75 1.34 36.35
N ARG A 641 -3.58 1.25 36.98
CA ARG A 641 -2.74 2.42 37.34
C ARG A 641 -1.44 2.52 36.55
N ASP A 642 -0.96 1.40 36.04
CA ASP A 642 0.27 1.24 35.29
C ASP A 642 0.12 0.10 34.27
N ASP A 643 1.24 -0.33 33.70
CA ASP A 643 1.33 -1.43 32.73
C ASP A 643 1.74 -2.77 33.37
N SER A 644 1.63 -2.91 34.70
CA SER A 644 1.87 -4.17 35.39
C SER A 644 0.74 -5.17 35.17
N TRP A 645 1.10 -6.36 34.71
CA TRP A 645 0.18 -7.43 34.41
C TRP A 645 0.52 -8.70 35.21
N VAL A 646 -0.48 -9.56 35.38
CA VAL A 646 -0.34 -10.88 36.00
C VAL A 646 -0.88 -11.95 35.06
N ASN A 647 -0.24 -13.10 35.07
CA ASN A 647 -0.58 -14.24 34.23
C ASN A 647 -1.45 -15.22 35.01
N ASN A 648 -2.76 -15.06 34.89
CA ASN A 648 -3.74 -15.95 35.51
C ASN A 648 -4.04 -17.19 34.66
N ALA A 649 -3.52 -17.28 33.43
CA ALA A 649 -3.59 -18.47 32.60
C ALA A 649 -2.38 -19.40 32.84
N ASN A 650 -1.95 -19.56 34.10
CA ASN A 650 -0.85 -20.46 34.47
C ASN A 650 -1.23 -21.50 35.54
N SER A 651 -2.51 -21.85 35.60
CA SER A 651 -3.04 -22.83 36.54
C SER A 651 -3.73 -23.98 35.80
N GLY A 652 -4.17 -25.02 36.52
CA GLY A 652 -4.94 -26.13 35.95
C GLY A 652 -4.37 -26.69 34.64
N THR A 653 -5.24 -26.86 33.65
CA THR A 653 -4.85 -27.32 32.29
C THR A 653 -3.93 -26.32 31.59
N ASN A 654 -4.08 -25.02 31.85
CA ASN A 654 -3.26 -23.98 31.23
C ASN A 654 -1.77 -24.09 31.59
N LYS A 655 -1.45 -24.54 32.81
CA LYS A 655 -0.06 -24.79 33.24
C LYS A 655 0.65 -25.80 32.32
N ALA A 656 -0.04 -26.87 31.93
CA ALA A 656 0.50 -27.86 31.00
C ALA A 656 0.48 -27.36 29.55
N ASN A 657 -0.59 -26.65 29.14
CA ASN A 657 -0.77 -26.17 27.77
C ASN A 657 0.26 -25.10 27.37
N PHE A 658 0.45 -24.09 28.23
CA PHE A 658 1.36 -22.98 27.95
C PHE A 658 2.76 -23.21 28.50
N GLY A 659 2.90 -23.88 29.64
CA GLY A 659 4.19 -24.17 30.25
C GLY A 659 4.97 -22.91 30.68
N TRP A 660 4.27 -21.83 31.05
CA TRP A 660 4.89 -20.57 31.42
C TRP A 660 5.63 -20.63 32.75
N THR A 661 6.81 -20.00 32.79
CA THR A 661 7.59 -19.76 34.00
C THR A 661 7.33 -18.37 34.58
N HIS A 662 7.00 -17.39 33.74
CA HIS A 662 6.70 -16.02 34.14
C HIS A 662 5.22 -15.85 34.51
N THR A 663 4.96 -15.45 35.76
CA THR A 663 3.60 -15.27 36.32
C THR A 663 3.16 -13.80 36.41
N SER A 664 4.04 -12.85 36.11
CA SER A 664 3.77 -11.41 36.10
C SER A 664 4.84 -10.68 35.30
N GLY A 665 4.57 -9.45 34.88
CA GLY A 665 5.54 -8.59 34.21
C GLY A 665 5.02 -7.17 34.00
N LYS A 666 5.77 -6.39 33.22
CA LYS A 666 5.47 -5.00 32.89
C LYS A 666 5.50 -4.74 31.40
N GLY A 667 4.45 -4.07 30.91
CA GLY A 667 4.37 -3.59 29.55
C GLY A 667 4.23 -4.68 28.50
N ILE A 668 4.01 -4.22 27.28
CA ILE A 668 3.74 -5.05 26.09
C ILE A 668 4.95 -5.88 25.67
N THR A 669 6.17 -5.39 25.90
CA THR A 669 7.42 -6.08 25.54
C THR A 669 7.60 -7.37 26.34
N GLU A 670 7.47 -7.33 27.67
CA GLU A 670 7.57 -8.54 28.50
C GLU A 670 6.37 -9.46 28.29
N PHE A 671 5.18 -8.92 28.02
CA PHE A 671 4.02 -9.72 27.66
C PHE A 671 4.29 -10.52 26.37
N GLY A 672 4.71 -9.86 25.30
CA GLY A 672 5.06 -10.51 24.04
C GLY A 672 6.17 -11.55 24.18
N ARG A 673 7.19 -11.27 25.02
CA ARG A 673 8.23 -12.25 25.37
C ARG A 673 7.66 -13.48 26.07
N THR A 674 6.78 -13.29 27.05
CA THR A 674 6.12 -14.39 27.79
C THR A 674 5.30 -15.28 26.85
N ILE A 675 4.60 -14.69 25.89
CA ILE A 675 3.87 -15.43 24.85
C ILE A 675 4.82 -16.27 24.00
N ALA A 676 5.91 -15.66 23.51
CA ALA A 676 6.90 -16.30 22.66
C ALA A 676 7.68 -17.43 23.38
N GLU A 677 7.83 -17.33 24.71
CA GLU A 677 8.52 -18.31 25.54
C GLU A 677 7.65 -19.51 25.95
N SER A 678 6.35 -19.47 25.65
CA SER A 678 5.44 -20.59 25.91
C SER A 678 5.78 -21.85 25.10
N LYS A 679 5.42 -23.02 25.65
CA LYS A 679 5.40 -24.29 24.90
C LYS A 679 4.33 -24.31 23.81
N ALA A 680 3.29 -23.49 23.95
CA ALA A 680 2.23 -23.36 22.96
C ALA A 680 2.68 -22.62 21.69
N PHE A 681 3.62 -21.68 21.79
CA PHE A 681 4.13 -20.90 20.65
C PHE A 681 4.67 -21.76 19.50
N PRO A 682 5.67 -22.64 19.70
CA PRO A 682 6.20 -23.46 18.61
C PRO A 682 5.14 -24.39 18.00
N LYS A 683 4.23 -24.93 18.85
CA LYS A 683 3.11 -25.77 18.39
C LYS A 683 2.11 -25.00 17.54
N CYS A 684 1.82 -23.76 17.90
CA CYS A 684 0.94 -22.91 17.13
C CYS A 684 1.55 -22.54 15.77
N MET A 685 2.83 -22.16 15.74
CA MET A 685 3.52 -21.86 14.49
C MET A 685 3.52 -23.08 13.57
N ALA A 686 3.79 -24.28 14.09
CA ALA A 686 3.74 -25.52 13.31
C ALA A 686 2.34 -25.78 12.72
N LYS A 687 1.27 -25.61 13.52
CA LYS A 687 -0.12 -25.74 13.04
C LYS A 687 -0.46 -24.74 11.94
N ARG A 688 -0.06 -23.48 12.09
CA ARG A 688 -0.34 -22.42 11.10
C ARG A 688 0.43 -22.65 9.79
N VAL A 689 1.70 -23.06 9.88
CA VAL A 689 2.48 -23.45 8.70
C VAL A 689 1.84 -24.65 8.02
N PHE A 690 1.44 -25.68 8.79
CA PHE A 690 0.72 -26.83 8.28
C PHE A 690 -0.55 -26.44 7.53
N PHE A 691 -1.41 -25.62 8.13
CA PHE A 691 -2.59 -25.12 7.44
C PHE A 691 -2.22 -24.40 6.12
N THR A 692 -1.17 -23.59 6.16
CA THR A 692 -0.73 -22.77 5.00
C THR A 692 -0.27 -23.61 3.81
N VAL A 693 0.57 -24.63 4.03
CA VAL A 693 1.15 -25.44 2.94
C VAL A 693 0.37 -26.73 2.68
N CYS A 694 -0.30 -27.27 3.70
CA CYS A 694 -1.09 -28.49 3.58
C CYS A 694 -2.53 -28.21 3.09
N LYS A 695 -2.99 -26.93 3.18
CA LYS A 695 -4.31 -26.44 2.75
C LYS A 695 -5.49 -27.14 3.45
N ARG A 696 -5.25 -27.63 4.68
CA ARG A 696 -6.24 -28.26 5.55
C ARG A 696 -5.85 -28.06 7.01
N GLU A 697 -6.82 -28.16 7.90
CA GLU A 697 -6.54 -28.27 9.33
C GLU A 697 -5.84 -29.59 9.66
N ALA A 698 -5.02 -29.55 10.72
CA ALA A 698 -4.44 -30.74 11.30
C ALA A 698 -5.51 -31.56 12.04
N ASN A 699 -5.43 -32.87 11.96
CA ASN A 699 -6.29 -33.80 12.70
C ASN A 699 -5.45 -34.68 13.64
N ALA A 700 -6.11 -35.58 14.38
CA ALA A 700 -5.46 -36.44 15.38
C ALA A 700 -4.28 -37.27 14.82
N LYS A 701 -4.27 -37.62 13.53
CA LYS A 701 -3.15 -38.36 12.91
C LYS A 701 -1.91 -37.50 12.74
N ASP A 702 -2.06 -36.17 12.65
CA ASP A 702 -0.96 -35.23 12.46
C ASP A 702 -0.30 -34.84 13.81
N ASP A 703 -0.94 -35.13 14.96
CA ASP A 703 -0.52 -34.62 16.28
C ASP A 703 0.90 -35.05 16.69
N ALA A 704 1.25 -36.32 16.48
CA ALA A 704 2.59 -36.82 16.79
C ALA A 704 3.65 -36.14 15.92
N PHE A 705 3.35 -35.93 14.64
CA PHE A 705 4.23 -35.23 13.71
C PHE A 705 4.40 -33.76 14.09
N LEU A 706 3.30 -33.05 14.36
CA LEU A 706 3.34 -31.64 14.76
C LEU A 706 4.06 -31.44 16.09
N THR A 707 3.92 -32.36 17.04
CA THR A 707 4.66 -32.31 18.31
C THR A 707 6.16 -32.42 18.05
N LYS A 708 6.59 -33.43 17.29
CA LYS A 708 8.00 -33.60 16.92
C LYS A 708 8.57 -32.40 16.17
N VAL A 709 7.85 -31.86 15.19
CA VAL A 709 8.30 -30.69 14.43
C VAL A 709 8.36 -29.43 15.29
N SER A 710 7.46 -29.30 16.27
CA SER A 710 7.49 -28.17 17.22
C SER A 710 8.73 -28.23 18.11
N GLU A 711 9.09 -29.42 18.58
CA GLU A 711 10.32 -29.66 19.34
C GLU A 711 11.56 -29.37 18.49
N GLU A 712 11.63 -29.92 17.28
CA GLU A 712 12.69 -29.64 16.30
C GLU A 712 12.83 -28.13 16.04
N PHE A 713 11.72 -27.43 15.78
CA PHE A 713 11.68 -25.99 15.54
C PHE A 713 12.19 -25.17 16.73
N SER A 714 11.87 -25.61 17.95
CA SER A 714 12.25 -24.94 19.19
C SER A 714 13.68 -25.24 19.66
N SER A 715 14.38 -26.17 18.99
CA SER A 715 15.73 -26.59 19.37
C SER A 715 16.76 -25.47 19.14
N PRO A 716 17.89 -25.48 19.87
CA PRO A 716 18.97 -24.50 19.65
C PRO A 716 19.47 -24.47 18.20
N GLU A 717 19.49 -25.61 17.52
CA GLU A 717 19.99 -25.76 16.15
C GLU A 717 19.05 -25.14 15.12
N ARG A 718 17.73 -25.19 15.35
CA ARG A 718 16.72 -24.60 14.46
C ARG A 718 16.30 -23.20 14.87
N ASN A 719 16.52 -22.83 16.13
CA ASN A 719 16.40 -21.46 16.64
C ASN A 719 15.09 -20.76 16.24
N TYR A 720 13.97 -21.48 16.26
CA TYR A 720 12.65 -20.95 15.87
C TYR A 720 12.62 -20.33 14.47
N ASN A 721 13.40 -20.89 13.53
CA ASN A 721 13.49 -20.44 12.14
C ASN A 721 12.26 -20.85 11.32
N LEU A 722 11.45 -19.88 10.90
CA LEU A 722 10.21 -20.15 10.15
C LEU A 722 10.47 -20.81 8.78
N LYS A 723 11.56 -20.45 8.11
CA LYS A 723 11.91 -21.02 6.80
C LYS A 723 12.09 -22.54 6.90
N TYR A 724 12.83 -23.00 7.90
CA TYR A 724 12.96 -24.42 8.23
C TYR A 724 11.60 -25.07 8.52
N LEU A 725 10.73 -24.41 9.30
CA LEU A 725 9.41 -24.95 9.63
C LEU A 725 8.56 -25.21 8.38
N PHE A 726 8.57 -24.28 7.41
CA PHE A 726 7.93 -24.47 6.10
C PHE A 726 8.52 -25.66 5.33
N GLN A 727 9.85 -25.75 5.24
CA GLN A 727 10.55 -26.84 4.56
C GLN A 727 10.22 -28.20 5.18
N ARG A 728 10.22 -28.28 6.50
CA ARG A 728 10.02 -29.50 7.27
C ARG A 728 8.60 -30.04 7.17
N ILE A 729 7.61 -29.14 7.12
CA ILE A 729 6.20 -29.50 7.09
C ILE A 729 5.76 -29.89 5.68
N VAL A 730 6.12 -29.12 4.65
CA VAL A 730 5.67 -29.41 3.28
C VAL A 730 6.20 -30.74 2.75
N THR A 731 7.33 -31.20 3.29
CA THR A 731 7.98 -32.45 2.88
C THR A 731 7.46 -33.68 3.60
N ASN A 732 6.51 -33.52 4.53
CA ASN A 732 5.86 -34.64 5.19
C ASN A 732 4.80 -35.29 4.29
N ASP A 733 4.71 -36.62 4.31
CA ASP A 733 3.76 -37.35 3.47
C ASP A 733 2.29 -37.03 3.81
N SER A 734 1.98 -36.75 5.09
CA SER A 734 0.65 -36.30 5.53
C SER A 734 0.25 -34.95 4.93
N CYS A 735 1.23 -34.15 4.52
CA CYS A 735 1.01 -32.89 3.81
C CYS A 735 0.83 -33.12 2.31
N LEU A 736 1.65 -33.97 1.70
CA LEU A 736 1.68 -34.20 0.25
C LEU A 736 0.59 -35.15 -0.27
N GLY A 737 -0.25 -35.70 0.62
CA GLY A 737 -1.34 -36.59 0.24
C GLY A 737 -0.91 -38.04 0.00
N GLY A 738 0.17 -38.49 0.67
CA GLY A 738 0.50 -39.91 0.74
C GLY A 738 -0.41 -40.59 1.74
N GLY A 739 -1.34 -41.41 1.23
CA GLY A 739 -2.04 -42.42 2.03
C GLY A 739 -1.12 -43.57 2.39
#